data_AF-A0A1R2BPL0-F1
#
_entry.id   AF-A0A1R2BPL0-F1
#
_cell.length_a   1.000
_cell.length_b   1.000
_cell.length_c   1.000
_cell.angle_alpha   90.00
_cell.angle_beta   90.00
_cell.angle_gamma   90.00
#
_symmetry.space_group_name_H-M   'P 1'
#
loop_
_entity.id
_entity.type
_entity.pdbx_description
1 polymer ?
#
loop_
_entity_poly.entity_id
_entity_poly.type
_entity_poly.pdbx_seq_one_letter_code
_entity_poly.pdbx_strand_id
1 'polypeptide(L)'
;MLALICLFAQILSKKIDLEITTTSVVIYNQSGYQDVYYEISLQSDNGVLLEESNVKIVLFFTTQRTLISNNWIVYSANGKVTGKVAACCNSATSLEAEADGYTTGISEAFSKSYANCFHFHPQNLNTITQFIDNEVSIDYYLINPISNFSLSFLEISGNQVASYRIGTHDSTQLKLYLTFETIFEKKLFITYGDYHTTWVSLKIICNYKHDVTFPDGYPLYANIPFSLSVAVLSYLTGEKSNSGTSYSVEITSTPENSISGTTIINTINDEAIFENLIITQAGDYVIKAKTKGLCEGYIDLTVSPPLALKATLISNSFLSTISVFNVKVEICNSDFSTKVTKYILPLDIKLDSNEKISGTTSTDSVDGEWLFTSLSIHTEGTYIIIAYSSKCTEGKTEEFVIHGLYLKIYLDSDPPIDTNDYFTICVEVYLESDFLTLSIYEEYLVTLTPVPDSIIEGNLIENTVNGVILFSNLRFLDSSIVSFTASSPYASPSSSLELQVKIQYISVTFPNIIPKNTLSIFDLLIQIYDDKEFTVLCEESNLLIEINLETLKGEIVETENKMTIEGQVIIEDINIKTQNQYLYTATGIGLISGKSIEFEIKDIYFDWNLTITEENTVIIEFEEQLLSKLSSTDINIELVDELKCEFKLRNEDYSDIYIFDIIAGETIPEKTQITVNIIKENIISINDHFLNNTEKTGELNLYEYKCPSSDYFDVLLKLCKTCLSPCIECESSIICTKCIENSYLTISKVCDCNLGYSGDICSRNYFHSSIFISSTNQISISFSEPLSEPLMLNDFEAFINLEKTNVNISSQTSKTLNLALDPNQEIEKGSIFTFVYIKNNVTSEYNSLISNKELKGFIYEHKLINISDEYVNILENLGINAPLASSIIFITGSIVISDPVVLGNYINTIEYFYCFYYFGLDIHKTLKIFLRELRAQSQTQNFFHIFFSASDKKKTSQLYDEIGYHSNLVILNAGWNVTILLILLFLLITCSLLKKFFRILNSKFNTFIELFYYNAFLRYWLISYFEIGISSIIAIKFCIYNLTGQIVNASIGCLFLTCQFFMAVLVVCLVFKRNIIGNGKKVEFLKKYGTLFNEFYERGISDWFYYSIMILRKISLMVLSTVNAPQNIAICISFLFSFGNFVYVWSVKPFKMRLLILYNISIELSIIILHIVIFITHNNLADFSKRKSAYICIWVIVAGWLLNGLYLILLVITKVKEYIRSRRVHVKIAAIETYPQSTITEVNKDGNNDEILFYKRQK
;
A
#
# COMPACT_ATOMS: atom_id res chain seq x y z
N MET A 1 33.94 -34.99 -10.81
CA MET A 1 33.09 -35.01 -12.02
C MET A 1 33.94 -35.03 -13.29
N LEU A 2 34.69 -33.98 -13.66
CA LEU A 2 35.59 -33.99 -14.85
C LEU A 2 36.46 -35.25 -14.98
N ALA A 3 37.12 -35.67 -13.90
CA ALA A 3 37.97 -36.88 -13.91
C ALA A 3 37.22 -38.19 -14.28
N LEU A 4 35.89 -38.23 -14.14
CA LEU A 4 35.06 -39.36 -14.58
C LEU A 4 34.81 -39.31 -16.10
N ILE A 5 34.64 -38.10 -16.64
CA ILE A 5 34.42 -37.84 -18.07
C ILE A 5 35.67 -38.18 -18.88
N CYS A 6 36.86 -37.77 -18.39
CA CYS A 6 38.14 -38.15 -19.00
C CYS A 6 38.38 -39.67 -18.98
N LEU A 7 37.93 -40.36 -17.91
CA LEU A 7 38.05 -41.82 -17.82
C LEU A 7 37.14 -42.53 -18.83
N PHE A 8 35.91 -42.03 -19.03
CA PHE A 8 34.99 -42.54 -20.06
C PHE A 8 35.53 -42.34 -21.48
N ALA A 9 36.10 -41.17 -21.79
CA ALA A 9 36.66 -40.87 -23.10
C ALA A 9 37.80 -41.83 -23.51
N GLN A 10 38.62 -42.30 -22.55
CA GLN A 10 39.69 -43.26 -22.82
C GLN A 10 39.22 -44.71 -23.01
N ILE A 11 37.98 -45.04 -22.62
CA ILE A 11 37.43 -46.41 -22.76
C ILE A 11 36.83 -46.64 -24.16
N LEU A 12 36.43 -45.58 -24.86
CA LEU A 12 35.73 -45.62 -26.15
C LEU A 12 36.64 -45.78 -27.39
N SER A 13 37.96 -45.87 -27.21
CA SER A 13 38.94 -46.05 -28.30
C SER A 13 39.49 -47.49 -28.36
N LYS A 14 38.58 -48.47 -28.35
CA LYS A 14 38.91 -49.87 -28.66
C LYS A 14 38.64 -50.16 -30.13
N LYS A 15 39.48 -51.00 -30.73
CA LYS A 15 39.09 -51.70 -31.95
C LYS A 15 38.28 -52.94 -31.57
N ILE A 16 37.49 -53.41 -32.52
CA ILE A 16 36.64 -54.59 -32.39
C ILE A 16 36.73 -55.34 -33.71
N ASP A 17 37.02 -56.63 -33.64
CA ASP A 17 37.24 -57.50 -34.78
C ASP A 17 35.98 -58.31 -35.11
N LEU A 18 35.76 -58.52 -36.41
CA LEU A 18 34.76 -59.45 -36.95
C LEU A 18 35.44 -60.76 -37.33
N GLU A 19 35.26 -61.83 -36.55
CA GLU A 19 35.59 -63.18 -37.03
C GLU A 19 34.39 -63.75 -37.79
N ILE A 20 34.62 -64.22 -39.02
CA ILE A 20 33.62 -64.92 -39.84
C ILE A 20 34.13 -66.31 -40.23
N THR A 21 33.34 -67.32 -39.87
CA THR A 21 33.54 -68.71 -40.30
C THR A 21 32.46 -69.10 -41.31
N THR A 22 32.81 -69.92 -42.29
CA THR A 22 31.88 -70.35 -43.35
C THR A 22 31.91 -71.86 -43.53
N THR A 23 30.74 -72.47 -43.65
CA THR A 23 30.58 -73.88 -44.03
C THR A 23 29.79 -73.97 -45.33
N SER A 24 30.43 -74.49 -46.38
CA SER A 24 29.75 -74.70 -47.67
C SER A 24 29.08 -76.08 -47.71
N VAL A 25 27.79 -76.13 -48.02
CA VAL A 25 27.00 -77.37 -48.05
C VAL A 25 26.49 -77.58 -49.47
N VAL A 26 27.01 -78.62 -50.15
CA VAL A 26 26.67 -78.89 -51.55
C VAL A 26 25.31 -79.57 -51.66
N ILE A 27 24.25 -78.76 -51.73
CA ILE A 27 22.89 -79.21 -52.02
C ILE A 27 22.67 -79.19 -53.54
N TYR A 28 22.26 -80.31 -54.12
CA TYR A 28 22.04 -80.46 -55.57
C TYR A 28 20.69 -79.88 -56.01
N ASN A 29 20.59 -78.55 -56.05
CA ASN A 29 19.44 -77.85 -56.64
C ASN A 29 19.63 -77.59 -58.15
N GLN A 30 18.55 -77.69 -58.92
CA GLN A 30 18.55 -77.52 -60.39
C GLN A 30 18.83 -76.07 -60.86
N SER A 31 18.95 -75.11 -59.93
CA SER A 31 19.10 -73.68 -60.20
C SER A 31 20.54 -73.18 -60.35
N GLY A 32 21.56 -74.01 -60.09
CA GLY A 32 22.98 -73.69 -60.33
C GLY A 32 23.68 -72.81 -59.30
N TYR A 33 22.99 -72.37 -58.25
CA TYR A 33 23.57 -71.59 -57.13
C TYR A 33 24.20 -72.48 -56.05
N GLN A 34 25.14 -71.92 -55.29
CA GLN A 34 25.78 -72.58 -54.14
C GLN A 34 25.37 -71.89 -52.82
N ASP A 35 24.68 -72.60 -51.93
CA ASP A 35 24.42 -72.13 -50.57
C ASP A 35 25.71 -72.16 -49.73
N VAL A 36 26.08 -71.03 -49.14
CA VAL A 36 27.17 -70.86 -48.19
C VAL A 36 26.58 -70.43 -46.85
N TYR A 37 26.77 -71.24 -45.82
CA TYR A 37 26.36 -70.94 -44.45
C TYR A 37 27.49 -70.20 -43.74
N TYR A 38 27.14 -69.21 -42.92
CA TYR A 38 28.11 -68.37 -42.20
C TYR A 38 27.75 -68.22 -40.72
N GLU A 39 28.77 -68.13 -39.88
CA GLU A 39 28.69 -67.64 -38.50
C GLU A 39 29.70 -66.50 -38.32
N ILE A 40 29.21 -65.34 -37.89
CA ILE A 40 29.98 -64.12 -37.61
C ILE A 40 29.93 -63.90 -36.09
N SER A 41 31.05 -63.51 -35.51
CA SER A 41 31.13 -63.13 -34.10
C SER A 41 31.87 -61.81 -33.90
N LEU A 42 31.33 -60.98 -33.00
CA LEU A 42 31.94 -59.73 -32.56
C LEU A 42 32.97 -60.03 -31.47
N GLN A 43 34.25 -59.77 -31.70
CA GLN A 43 35.31 -60.08 -30.74
C GLN A 43 36.17 -58.85 -30.43
N SER A 44 36.56 -58.69 -29.18
CA SER A 44 37.64 -57.75 -28.84
C SER A 44 39.01 -58.27 -29.29
N ASP A 45 40.01 -57.37 -29.38
CA ASP A 45 41.41 -57.64 -29.77
C ASP A 45 42.10 -58.87 -29.10
N ASN A 46 41.50 -59.45 -28.06
CA ASN A 46 41.98 -60.62 -27.32
C ASN A 46 41.20 -61.93 -27.65
N GLY A 47 40.35 -61.95 -28.67
CA GLY A 47 39.53 -63.11 -29.05
C GLY A 47 38.35 -63.38 -28.10
N VAL A 48 37.89 -62.37 -27.36
CA VAL A 48 36.76 -62.50 -26.42
C VAL A 48 35.50 -61.91 -27.05
N LEU A 49 34.46 -62.75 -27.16
CA LEU A 49 33.12 -62.41 -27.64
C LEU A 49 32.51 -61.23 -26.87
N LEU A 50 31.95 -60.27 -27.59
CA LEU A 50 31.26 -59.10 -27.06
C LEU A 50 29.76 -59.24 -27.27
N GLU A 51 28.95 -59.16 -26.20
CA GLU A 51 27.49 -59.41 -26.25
C GLU A 51 26.67 -58.28 -26.93
N GLU A 52 27.31 -57.46 -27.78
CA GLU A 52 26.65 -56.35 -28.47
C GLU A 52 25.57 -56.84 -29.45
N SER A 53 24.43 -56.15 -29.43
CA SER A 53 23.23 -56.50 -30.19
C SER A 53 22.77 -55.31 -31.04
N ASN A 54 22.12 -55.59 -32.18
CA ASN A 54 21.75 -54.64 -33.23
C ASN A 54 22.94 -53.98 -33.96
N VAL A 55 24.15 -54.52 -33.87
CA VAL A 55 25.29 -54.08 -34.70
C VAL A 55 25.00 -54.46 -36.14
N LYS A 56 24.94 -53.46 -37.03
CA LYS A 56 24.62 -53.62 -38.45
C LYS A 56 25.86 -54.05 -39.22
N ILE A 57 25.85 -55.29 -39.70
CA ILE A 57 26.93 -55.89 -40.49
C ILE A 57 26.46 -56.04 -41.95
N VAL A 58 27.28 -55.64 -42.89
CA VAL A 58 27.05 -55.78 -44.34
C VAL A 58 27.94 -56.89 -44.89
N LEU A 59 27.34 -57.79 -45.66
CA LEU A 59 27.97 -58.94 -46.28
C LEU A 59 28.08 -58.77 -47.80
N PHE A 60 29.23 -59.18 -48.35
CA PHE A 60 29.56 -59.08 -49.78
C PHE A 60 30.76 -59.98 -50.09
N PHE A 61 31.09 -60.20 -51.37
CA PHE A 61 32.26 -61.00 -51.75
C PHE A 61 33.53 -60.15 -51.92
N THR A 62 34.69 -60.75 -51.60
CA THR A 62 36.02 -60.13 -51.81
C THR A 62 36.24 -59.72 -53.27
N THR A 63 35.72 -60.52 -54.20
CA THR A 63 35.58 -60.13 -55.61
C THR A 63 34.28 -59.35 -55.79
N GLN A 64 34.32 -58.25 -56.56
CA GLN A 64 33.11 -57.51 -56.97
C GLN A 64 32.22 -58.40 -57.84
N ARG A 65 31.38 -59.18 -57.19
CA ARG A 65 30.50 -60.21 -57.74
C ARG A 65 29.17 -60.18 -56.99
N THR A 66 28.19 -60.87 -57.54
CA THR A 66 26.81 -60.85 -57.05
C THR A 66 26.65 -61.77 -55.85
N LEU A 67 26.52 -61.19 -54.67
CA LEU A 67 25.96 -61.89 -53.51
C LEU A 67 24.44 -61.99 -53.71
N ILE A 68 23.84 -63.14 -53.39
CA ILE A 68 22.40 -63.34 -53.50
C ILE A 68 21.86 -63.73 -52.13
N SER A 69 21.19 -62.81 -51.43
CA SER A 69 20.69 -63.04 -50.08
C SER A 69 19.62 -62.02 -49.69
N ASN A 70 18.58 -62.48 -48.98
CA ASN A 70 17.68 -61.61 -48.22
C ASN A 70 18.35 -61.06 -46.95
N ASN A 71 19.44 -61.69 -46.52
CA ASN A 71 20.21 -61.39 -45.32
C ASN A 71 21.64 -60.98 -45.73
N TRP A 72 21.76 -59.98 -46.60
CA TRP A 72 23.04 -59.34 -46.95
C TRP A 72 23.37 -58.16 -46.02
N ILE A 73 22.34 -57.53 -45.44
CA ILE A 73 22.46 -56.79 -44.17
C ILE A 73 22.00 -57.74 -43.07
N VAL A 74 22.75 -57.81 -41.98
CA VAL A 74 22.40 -58.57 -40.78
C VAL A 74 22.70 -57.79 -39.52
N TYR A 75 22.04 -58.18 -38.43
CA TYR A 75 22.13 -57.51 -37.14
C TYR A 75 22.58 -58.50 -36.07
N SER A 76 23.56 -58.14 -35.25
CA SER A 76 24.03 -59.00 -34.16
C SER A 76 22.94 -59.25 -33.11
N ALA A 77 22.92 -60.46 -32.56
CA ALA A 77 22.20 -60.80 -31.34
C ALA A 77 23.19 -61.44 -30.37
N ASN A 78 23.39 -60.84 -29.19
CA ASN A 78 24.38 -61.25 -28.18
C ASN A 78 25.77 -61.53 -28.79
N GLY A 79 26.26 -60.64 -29.64
CA GLY A 79 27.59 -60.77 -30.25
C GLY A 79 27.71 -61.72 -31.44
N LYS A 80 26.62 -62.35 -31.89
CA LYS A 80 26.66 -63.32 -33.00
C LYS A 80 25.66 -63.04 -34.10
N VAL A 81 25.97 -63.53 -35.29
CA VAL A 81 25.03 -63.72 -36.41
C VAL A 81 25.30 -65.07 -37.06
N THR A 82 24.25 -65.85 -37.29
CA THR A 82 24.30 -67.05 -38.14
C THR A 82 23.34 -66.90 -39.30
N GLY A 83 23.73 -67.28 -40.51
CA GLY A 83 22.86 -67.19 -41.68
C GLY A 83 23.36 -68.00 -42.87
N LYS A 84 22.76 -67.72 -44.04
CA LYS A 84 23.21 -68.25 -45.32
C LYS A 84 23.13 -67.21 -46.42
N VAL A 85 24.00 -67.34 -47.42
CA VAL A 85 23.95 -66.60 -48.68
C VAL A 85 24.01 -67.58 -49.84
N ALA A 86 23.39 -67.26 -50.97
CA ALA A 86 23.61 -67.96 -52.22
C ALA A 86 24.72 -67.24 -53.01
N ALA A 87 25.71 -68.02 -53.43
CA ALA A 87 26.80 -67.58 -54.30
C ALA A 87 26.59 -68.09 -55.72
N CYS A 88 27.10 -67.34 -56.71
CA CYS A 88 27.56 -67.97 -57.95
C CYS A 88 28.87 -67.36 -58.42
N CYS A 89 29.93 -68.18 -58.41
CA CYS A 89 31.30 -67.76 -58.61
C CYS A 89 32.07 -68.82 -59.39
N ASN A 90 32.35 -68.55 -60.67
CA ASN A 90 33.15 -69.42 -61.54
C ASN A 90 34.66 -69.41 -61.22
N SER A 91 35.04 -68.81 -60.10
CA SER A 91 36.40 -68.67 -59.56
C SER A 91 36.32 -68.71 -58.02
N ALA A 92 37.47 -68.87 -57.35
CA ALA A 92 37.52 -68.72 -55.91
C ALA A 92 37.17 -67.29 -55.45
N THR A 93 36.40 -67.18 -54.37
CA THR A 93 36.12 -65.94 -53.65
C THR A 93 35.93 -66.23 -52.16
N SER A 94 36.07 -65.23 -51.30
CA SER A 94 35.63 -65.28 -49.91
C SER A 94 34.44 -64.35 -49.69
N LEU A 95 33.75 -64.52 -48.56
CA LEU A 95 32.73 -63.64 -48.02
C LEU A 95 33.40 -62.66 -47.04
N GLU A 96 33.25 -61.36 -47.27
CA GLU A 96 33.63 -60.29 -46.35
C GLU A 96 32.42 -59.86 -45.49
N ALA A 97 32.69 -59.43 -44.26
CA ALA A 97 31.76 -58.82 -43.33
C ALA A 97 32.32 -57.47 -42.84
N GLU A 98 31.57 -56.38 -42.99
CA GLU A 98 32.01 -55.02 -42.64
C GLU A 98 30.91 -54.30 -41.84
N ALA A 99 31.30 -53.61 -40.76
CA ALA A 99 30.40 -52.86 -39.88
C ALA A 99 31.11 -51.57 -39.39
N ASP A 100 30.36 -50.51 -39.11
CA ASP A 100 30.96 -49.21 -38.78
C ASP A 100 31.63 -49.23 -37.40
N GLY A 101 32.91 -48.83 -37.34
CA GLY A 101 33.77 -48.94 -36.16
C GLY A 101 34.48 -50.30 -35.96
N TYR A 102 34.18 -51.31 -36.78
CA TYR A 102 34.73 -52.66 -36.68
C TYR A 102 35.81 -52.93 -37.76
N THR A 103 36.67 -53.93 -37.57
CA THR A 103 37.56 -54.42 -38.64
C THR A 103 36.82 -55.40 -39.57
N THR A 104 37.25 -55.48 -40.84
CA THR A 104 36.59 -56.33 -41.84
C THR A 104 36.94 -57.81 -41.63
N GLY A 105 35.93 -58.63 -41.35
CA GLY A 105 36.07 -60.08 -41.29
C GLY A 105 36.09 -60.71 -42.68
N ILE A 106 36.94 -61.70 -42.92
CA ILE A 106 37.09 -62.36 -44.23
C ILE A 106 37.07 -63.89 -44.06
N SER A 107 36.21 -64.58 -44.82
CA SER A 107 36.09 -66.05 -44.74
C SER A 107 37.22 -66.80 -45.46
N GLU A 108 37.31 -68.11 -45.21
CA GLU A 108 38.00 -69.02 -46.13
C GLU A 108 37.39 -68.94 -47.54
N ALA A 109 38.22 -69.20 -48.56
CA ALA A 109 37.82 -69.06 -49.96
C ALA A 109 37.16 -70.35 -50.50
N PHE A 110 36.05 -70.19 -51.22
CA PHE A 110 35.28 -71.28 -51.83
C PHE A 110 35.14 -71.06 -53.34
N SER A 111 35.00 -72.15 -54.12
CA SER A 111 34.89 -72.11 -55.59
C SER A 111 34.07 -73.26 -56.16
N LYS A 112 33.20 -73.00 -57.15
CA LYS A 112 32.55 -74.04 -57.96
C LYS A 112 31.96 -73.48 -59.26
N SER A 113 32.32 -74.06 -60.40
CA SER A 113 31.93 -73.57 -61.73
C SER A 113 30.51 -73.99 -62.14
N TYR A 114 29.68 -73.02 -62.52
CA TYR A 114 28.36 -73.19 -63.15
C TYR A 114 28.09 -72.05 -64.16
N ALA A 115 27.72 -72.41 -65.40
CA ALA A 115 27.66 -71.47 -66.53
C ALA A 115 26.38 -70.61 -66.65
N ASN A 116 25.32 -70.89 -65.87
CA ASN A 116 23.95 -70.40 -66.15
C ASN A 116 23.41 -69.38 -65.12
N CYS A 117 24.24 -68.86 -64.22
CA CYS A 117 23.80 -67.96 -63.15
C CYS A 117 23.41 -66.55 -63.63
N PHE A 118 22.65 -65.83 -62.79
CA PHE A 118 22.61 -64.37 -62.86
C PHE A 118 23.97 -63.79 -62.45
N HIS A 119 24.45 -62.80 -63.21
CA HIS A 119 25.59 -61.97 -62.81
C HIS A 119 25.22 -60.49 -62.93
N PHE A 120 25.67 -59.73 -61.93
CA PHE A 120 25.57 -58.28 -61.79
C PHE A 120 26.81 -57.80 -61.02
N HIS A 121 27.70 -57.07 -61.69
CA HIS A 121 28.92 -56.49 -61.11
C HIS A 121 29.42 -55.30 -61.96
N PRO A 122 30.18 -54.35 -61.39
CA PRO A 122 30.81 -53.29 -62.16
C PRO A 122 31.78 -53.86 -63.22
N GLN A 123 31.92 -53.15 -64.34
CA GLN A 123 32.87 -53.47 -65.41
C GLN A 123 34.30 -52.98 -65.08
N ASN A 124 34.42 -51.93 -64.26
CA ASN A 124 35.68 -51.36 -63.82
C ASN A 124 35.94 -51.70 -62.35
N LEU A 125 37.08 -52.33 -62.06
CA LEU A 125 37.49 -52.77 -60.72
C LEU A 125 38.25 -51.68 -59.92
N ASN A 126 38.63 -50.58 -60.57
CA ASN A 126 39.41 -49.50 -59.96
C ASN A 126 38.52 -48.47 -59.25
N THR A 127 39.05 -47.82 -58.20
CA THR A 127 38.37 -46.71 -57.51
C THR A 127 38.07 -45.56 -58.46
N ILE A 128 36.79 -45.17 -58.57
CA ILE A 128 36.35 -44.07 -59.43
C ILE A 128 36.48 -42.76 -58.64
N THR A 129 37.38 -41.87 -59.08
CA THR A 129 37.57 -40.55 -58.47
C THR A 129 36.78 -39.49 -59.24
N GLN A 130 36.03 -38.62 -58.53
CA GLN A 130 35.22 -37.55 -59.12
C GLN A 130 35.10 -36.37 -58.14
N PHE A 131 34.60 -35.22 -58.58
CA PHE A 131 34.27 -34.11 -57.69
C PHE A 131 32.83 -34.18 -57.16
N ILE A 132 32.55 -33.53 -56.02
CA ILE A 132 31.18 -33.22 -55.57
C ILE A 132 30.38 -32.48 -56.65
N ASP A 133 29.05 -32.55 -56.59
CA ASP A 133 28.06 -32.05 -57.55
C ASP A 133 28.13 -32.64 -58.99
N ASN A 134 29.20 -33.36 -59.34
CA ASN A 134 29.38 -33.96 -60.66
C ASN A 134 28.85 -35.40 -60.74
N GLU A 135 28.34 -35.78 -61.91
CA GLU A 135 27.86 -37.15 -62.13
C GLU A 135 29.01 -38.18 -62.14
N VAL A 136 28.84 -39.25 -61.37
CA VAL A 136 29.67 -40.46 -61.37
C VAL A 136 29.00 -41.49 -62.27
N SER A 137 29.60 -41.78 -63.43
CA SER A 137 29.16 -42.86 -64.32
C SER A 137 29.72 -44.21 -63.87
N ILE A 138 28.84 -45.20 -63.64
CA ILE A 138 29.22 -46.56 -63.27
C ILE A 138 28.56 -47.55 -64.23
N ASP A 139 29.38 -48.30 -64.96
CA ASP A 139 28.94 -49.32 -65.91
C ASP A 139 29.00 -50.72 -65.28
N TYR A 140 27.90 -51.45 -65.36
CA TYR A 140 27.73 -52.81 -64.86
C TYR A 140 27.58 -53.80 -66.02
N TYR A 141 28.00 -55.03 -65.77
CA TYR A 141 27.78 -56.17 -66.64
C TYR A 141 26.66 -57.04 -66.08
N LEU A 142 25.76 -57.48 -66.97
CA LEU A 142 24.61 -58.34 -66.68
C LEU A 142 24.72 -59.67 -67.43
N ILE A 143 24.34 -60.77 -66.79
CA ILE A 143 24.00 -62.05 -67.44
C ILE A 143 22.67 -62.53 -66.84
N ASN A 144 21.76 -63.01 -67.68
CA ASN A 144 20.43 -63.51 -67.32
C ASN A 144 19.57 -62.55 -66.45
N PRO A 145 19.44 -61.25 -66.82
CA PRO A 145 18.82 -60.25 -65.95
C PRO A 145 17.31 -60.42 -65.73
N ILE A 146 16.88 -60.01 -64.54
CA ILE A 146 15.47 -59.99 -64.10
C ILE A 146 14.78 -58.74 -64.67
N SER A 147 13.56 -58.90 -65.19
CA SER A 147 12.81 -57.87 -65.93
C SER A 147 12.25 -56.74 -65.06
N ASN A 148 11.99 -57.01 -63.79
CA ASN A 148 11.59 -56.01 -62.79
C ASN A 148 12.70 -55.90 -61.76
N PHE A 149 13.26 -54.71 -61.56
CA PHE A 149 14.30 -54.47 -60.57
C PHE A 149 14.11 -53.11 -59.90
N SER A 150 14.36 -53.10 -58.58
CA SER A 150 14.68 -51.93 -57.79
C SER A 150 16.19 -51.68 -57.81
N LEU A 151 16.61 -50.45 -57.49
CA LEU A 151 17.97 -50.14 -57.07
C LEU A 151 17.91 -49.52 -55.68
N SER A 152 18.75 -49.99 -54.76
CA SER A 152 19.03 -49.30 -53.51
C SER A 152 20.53 -49.16 -53.30
N PHE A 153 20.91 -48.05 -52.66
CA PHE A 153 22.29 -47.64 -52.42
C PHE A 153 22.52 -47.64 -50.91
N LEU A 154 23.67 -48.17 -50.46
CA LEU A 154 24.05 -48.16 -49.06
C LEU A 154 25.54 -47.84 -48.91
N GLU A 155 25.85 -46.87 -48.05
CA GLU A 155 27.16 -46.75 -47.41
C GLU A 155 27.04 -47.21 -45.95
N ILE A 156 28.09 -47.84 -45.41
CA ILE A 156 28.11 -48.33 -44.02
C ILE A 156 28.11 -47.18 -43.00
N SER A 157 28.80 -46.07 -43.29
CA SER A 157 28.84 -44.85 -42.46
C SER A 157 27.76 -43.80 -42.80
N GLY A 158 26.85 -44.10 -43.72
CA GLY A 158 25.57 -43.39 -43.83
C GLY A 158 25.51 -42.06 -44.58
N ASN A 159 26.52 -41.65 -45.36
CA ASN A 159 26.29 -40.57 -46.33
C ASN A 159 25.32 -41.05 -47.42
N GLN A 160 24.57 -40.12 -48.01
CA GLN A 160 23.52 -40.44 -48.98
C GLN A 160 23.95 -40.09 -50.40
N VAL A 161 23.56 -40.94 -51.36
CA VAL A 161 23.60 -40.60 -52.79
C VAL A 161 22.52 -39.54 -53.01
N ALA A 162 22.92 -38.30 -53.31
CA ALA A 162 22.01 -37.15 -53.36
C ALA A 162 20.96 -37.29 -54.47
N SER A 163 21.36 -37.81 -55.62
CA SER A 163 20.43 -38.33 -56.63
C SER A 163 21.09 -39.39 -57.52
N TYR A 164 20.27 -40.23 -58.15
CA TYR A 164 20.71 -41.18 -59.17
C TYR A 164 19.77 -41.17 -60.38
N ARG A 165 20.29 -41.54 -61.56
CA ARG A 165 19.50 -41.87 -62.74
C ARG A 165 20.07 -43.08 -63.47
N ILE A 166 19.17 -43.85 -64.09
CA ILE A 166 19.52 -45.00 -64.94
C ILE A 166 19.79 -44.49 -66.36
N GLY A 167 20.87 -44.96 -66.96
CA GLY A 167 21.21 -44.77 -68.37
C GLY A 167 20.73 -45.95 -69.21
N THR A 168 21.67 -46.64 -69.86
CA THR A 168 21.42 -47.90 -70.58
C THR A 168 21.00 -49.00 -69.61
N HIS A 169 19.99 -49.80 -69.98
CA HIS A 169 19.68 -51.09 -69.36
C HIS A 169 19.27 -52.07 -70.47
N ASP A 170 20.01 -53.16 -70.62
CA ASP A 170 19.73 -54.22 -71.61
C ASP A 170 20.04 -55.61 -71.05
N SER A 171 20.01 -56.64 -71.91
CA SER A 171 20.26 -58.04 -71.52
C SER A 171 21.70 -58.33 -71.06
N THR A 172 22.62 -57.37 -71.20
CA THR A 172 24.06 -57.49 -70.97
C THR A 172 24.70 -56.35 -70.17
N GLN A 173 24.07 -55.18 -70.06
CA GLN A 173 24.63 -54.00 -69.38
C GLN A 173 23.59 -53.19 -68.59
N LEU A 174 24.05 -52.54 -67.52
CA LEU A 174 23.33 -51.48 -66.79
C LEU A 174 24.29 -50.31 -66.55
N LYS A 175 23.89 -49.09 -66.88
CA LYS A 175 24.68 -47.87 -66.64
C LYS A 175 23.96 -46.98 -65.63
N LEU A 176 24.66 -46.57 -64.58
CA LEU A 176 24.14 -45.67 -63.54
C LEU A 176 24.91 -44.35 -63.53
N TYR A 177 24.20 -43.26 -63.27
CA TYR A 177 24.78 -41.95 -62.97
C TYR A 177 24.38 -41.57 -61.56
N LEU A 178 25.36 -41.32 -60.68
CA LEU A 178 25.15 -40.93 -59.28
C LEU A 178 25.69 -39.52 -59.01
N THR A 179 25.14 -38.83 -58.02
CA THR A 179 25.64 -37.52 -57.56
C THR A 179 25.79 -37.48 -56.04
N PHE A 180 26.75 -36.70 -55.56
CA PHE A 180 27.13 -36.61 -54.15
C PHE A 180 27.39 -35.14 -53.79
N GLU A 181 26.75 -34.66 -52.72
CA GLU A 181 26.98 -33.31 -52.18
C GLU A 181 28.13 -33.27 -51.15
N THR A 182 28.55 -34.44 -50.65
CA THR A 182 29.63 -34.58 -49.66
C THR A 182 30.85 -35.30 -50.25
N ILE A 183 32.01 -35.05 -49.66
CA ILE A 183 33.21 -35.88 -49.87
C ILE A 183 32.96 -37.32 -49.39
N PHE A 184 33.59 -38.29 -50.05
CA PHE A 184 33.34 -39.72 -49.85
C PHE A 184 34.58 -40.50 -50.29
N GLU A 185 35.07 -41.46 -49.50
CA GLU A 185 36.21 -42.32 -49.89
C GLU A 185 36.07 -43.73 -49.30
N LYS A 186 35.00 -44.44 -49.71
CA LYS A 186 34.62 -45.76 -49.18
C LYS A 186 34.03 -46.67 -50.28
N LYS A 187 33.60 -47.88 -49.88
CA LYS A 187 32.78 -48.78 -50.69
C LYS A 187 31.32 -48.28 -50.71
N LEU A 188 30.71 -48.19 -51.88
CA LEU A 188 29.28 -48.03 -52.07
C LEU A 188 28.67 -49.40 -52.43
N PHE A 189 27.70 -49.86 -51.63
CA PHE A 189 26.96 -51.09 -51.86
C PHE A 189 25.69 -50.81 -52.66
N ILE A 190 25.43 -51.63 -53.67
CA ILE A 190 24.32 -51.44 -54.62
C ILE A 190 23.56 -52.75 -54.79
N THR A 191 22.24 -52.67 -54.67
CA THR A 191 21.32 -53.79 -54.90
C THR A 191 20.67 -53.72 -56.27
N TYR A 192 20.33 -54.87 -56.84
CA TYR A 192 19.50 -55.02 -58.05
C TYR A 192 18.35 -55.97 -57.69
N GLY A 193 17.11 -55.46 -57.66
CA GLY A 193 15.95 -56.26 -57.26
C GLY A 193 16.02 -56.75 -55.81
N ASP A 194 16.45 -55.87 -54.89
CA ASP A 194 16.57 -56.02 -53.42
C ASP A 194 17.52 -57.11 -52.88
N TYR A 195 17.71 -58.22 -53.60
CA TYR A 195 18.35 -59.44 -53.12
C TYR A 195 19.71 -59.76 -53.77
N HIS A 196 20.04 -59.11 -54.88
CA HIS A 196 21.32 -59.27 -55.57
C HIS A 196 22.21 -58.06 -55.30
N THR A 197 23.34 -58.25 -54.64
CA THR A 197 24.18 -57.13 -54.20
C THR A 197 25.61 -57.21 -54.71
N THR A 198 26.20 -56.03 -54.92
CA THR A 198 27.61 -55.85 -55.29
C THR A 198 28.12 -54.52 -54.74
N TRP A 199 29.40 -54.21 -54.93
CA TRP A 199 30.02 -53.00 -54.39
C TRP A 199 31.00 -52.36 -55.38
N VAL A 200 31.28 -51.08 -55.17
CA VAL A 200 32.23 -50.27 -55.96
C VAL A 200 32.94 -49.27 -55.06
N SER A 201 34.24 -49.04 -55.27
CA SER A 201 34.99 -48.00 -54.54
C SER A 201 34.88 -46.67 -55.27
N LEU A 202 34.49 -45.60 -54.56
CA LEU A 202 34.45 -44.24 -55.10
C LEU A 202 35.29 -43.29 -54.23
N LYS A 203 35.84 -42.23 -54.83
CA LYS A 203 36.58 -41.15 -54.15
C LYS A 203 36.06 -39.79 -54.64
N ILE A 204 35.11 -39.22 -53.90
CA ILE A 204 34.52 -37.91 -54.17
C ILE A 204 35.29 -36.84 -53.40
N ILE A 205 35.79 -35.83 -54.10
CA ILE A 205 36.67 -34.77 -53.58
C ILE A 205 36.15 -33.36 -53.89
N CYS A 206 36.75 -32.35 -53.26
CA CYS A 206 36.59 -30.93 -53.60
C CYS A 206 37.98 -30.26 -53.64
N ASN A 207 38.18 -29.25 -54.49
CA ASN A 207 39.45 -28.51 -54.56
C ASN A 207 39.52 -27.38 -53.54
N TYR A 208 38.38 -26.76 -53.25
CA TYR A 208 38.26 -25.64 -52.32
C TYR A 208 37.10 -25.86 -51.36
N LYS A 209 37.19 -25.24 -50.19
CA LYS A 209 36.18 -25.19 -49.13
C LYS A 209 35.87 -23.74 -48.76
N HIS A 210 34.71 -23.53 -48.17
CA HIS A 210 34.40 -22.27 -47.50
C HIS A 210 34.97 -22.28 -46.08
N ASP A 211 35.44 -21.12 -45.63
CA ASP A 211 35.77 -20.83 -44.24
C ASP A 211 34.94 -19.62 -43.79
N VAL A 212 34.22 -19.76 -42.67
CA VAL A 212 33.13 -18.85 -42.29
C VAL A 212 33.47 -18.16 -40.98
N THR A 213 33.49 -16.83 -40.98
CA THR A 213 33.99 -16.00 -39.87
C THR A 213 33.11 -14.78 -39.62
N PHE A 214 33.21 -14.18 -38.43
CA PHE A 214 32.49 -12.96 -38.05
C PHE A 214 33.50 -11.80 -37.88
N PRO A 215 33.69 -10.91 -38.87
CA PRO A 215 34.71 -9.85 -38.79
C PRO A 215 34.47 -8.87 -37.62
N ASP A 216 33.21 -8.55 -37.31
CA ASP A 216 32.82 -7.66 -36.20
C ASP A 216 32.65 -8.39 -34.85
N GLY A 217 33.02 -9.68 -34.82
CA GLY A 217 32.76 -10.63 -33.74
C GLY A 217 31.34 -11.21 -33.74
N TYR A 218 31.19 -12.35 -33.07
CA TYR A 218 29.96 -13.15 -33.02
C TYR A 218 28.72 -12.35 -32.54
N PRO A 219 27.53 -12.52 -33.17
CA PRO A 219 26.28 -11.94 -32.69
C PRO A 219 25.80 -12.66 -31.42
N LEU A 220 25.90 -11.98 -30.28
CA LEU A 220 25.52 -12.56 -28.97
C LEU A 220 24.02 -12.48 -28.66
N TYR A 221 23.27 -11.58 -29.32
CA TYR A 221 21.89 -11.23 -28.98
C TYR A 221 21.02 -11.08 -30.24
N ALA A 222 19.77 -11.50 -30.16
CA ALA A 222 18.80 -11.36 -31.25
C ALA A 222 18.47 -9.88 -31.57
N ASN A 223 17.96 -9.64 -32.78
CA ASN A 223 17.66 -8.35 -33.41
C ASN A 223 18.87 -7.41 -33.69
N ILE A 224 20.05 -7.72 -33.14
CA ILE A 224 21.30 -6.99 -33.43
C ILE A 224 21.80 -7.37 -34.85
N PRO A 225 22.19 -6.39 -35.69
CA PRO A 225 22.80 -6.66 -36.99
C PRO A 225 24.23 -7.18 -36.82
N PHE A 226 24.64 -8.10 -37.69
CA PHE A 226 26.01 -8.62 -37.76
C PHE A 226 26.49 -8.78 -39.20
N SER A 227 27.79 -8.98 -39.33
CA SER A 227 28.45 -9.27 -40.59
C SER A 227 29.05 -10.68 -40.58
N LEU A 228 29.10 -11.32 -41.74
CA LEU A 228 29.70 -12.63 -41.97
C LEU A 228 30.69 -12.52 -43.13
N SER A 229 31.91 -13.01 -42.95
CA SER A 229 32.85 -13.20 -44.06
C SER A 229 32.97 -14.69 -44.39
N VAL A 230 32.84 -15.00 -45.68
CA VAL A 230 33.08 -16.34 -46.22
C VAL A 230 34.27 -16.30 -47.16
N ALA A 231 35.38 -16.90 -46.75
CA ALA A 231 36.59 -17.03 -47.56
C ALA A 231 36.61 -18.37 -48.31
N VAL A 232 37.10 -18.37 -49.55
CA VAL A 232 37.31 -19.58 -50.36
C VAL A 232 38.76 -20.03 -50.22
N LEU A 233 38.96 -21.14 -49.52
CA LEU A 233 40.28 -21.70 -49.20
C LEU A 233 40.52 -23.01 -49.96
N SER A 234 41.77 -23.26 -50.34
CA SER A 234 42.27 -24.57 -50.78
C SER A 234 41.92 -25.65 -49.75
N TYR A 235 41.27 -26.72 -50.18
CA TYR A 235 40.93 -27.85 -49.30
C TYR A 235 42.19 -28.54 -48.76
N LEU A 236 43.27 -28.56 -49.55
CA LEU A 236 44.52 -29.26 -49.23
C LEU A 236 45.54 -28.40 -48.45
N THR A 237 45.60 -27.09 -48.66
CA THR A 237 46.59 -26.21 -48.00
C THR A 237 45.99 -25.26 -46.98
N GLY A 238 44.67 -24.99 -47.01
CA GLY A 238 44.03 -24.01 -46.14
C GLY A 238 44.32 -22.55 -46.48
N GLU A 239 45.04 -22.28 -47.57
CA GLU A 239 45.32 -20.92 -48.05
C GLU A 239 44.19 -20.42 -48.97
N LYS A 240 44.02 -19.09 -49.10
CA LYS A 240 43.06 -18.51 -50.06
C LYS A 240 43.32 -19.00 -51.49
N SER A 241 42.24 -19.19 -52.26
CA SER A 241 42.30 -19.80 -53.60
C SER A 241 43.30 -19.11 -54.53
N ASN A 242 43.38 -17.78 -54.48
CA ASN A 242 44.14 -16.91 -55.38
C ASN A 242 43.88 -17.19 -56.88
N SER A 243 42.76 -17.83 -57.21
CA SER A 243 42.41 -18.27 -58.57
C SER A 243 42.01 -17.13 -59.50
N GLY A 244 41.68 -15.97 -58.95
CA GLY A 244 41.09 -14.85 -59.68
C GLY A 244 39.66 -15.10 -60.17
N THR A 245 39.02 -16.21 -59.76
CA THR A 245 37.62 -16.51 -60.09
C THR A 245 36.68 -15.97 -59.02
N SER A 246 35.52 -15.45 -59.44
CA SER A 246 34.48 -14.99 -58.52
C SER A 246 33.46 -16.11 -58.32
N TYR A 247 33.22 -16.46 -57.06
CA TYR A 247 32.33 -17.52 -56.62
C TYR A 247 31.03 -16.91 -56.11
N SER A 248 29.88 -17.44 -56.52
CA SER A 248 28.59 -16.99 -56.00
C SER A 248 28.25 -17.80 -54.75
N VAL A 249 28.42 -17.18 -53.58
CA VAL A 249 28.23 -17.80 -52.27
C VAL A 249 26.81 -17.54 -51.79
N GLU A 250 26.09 -18.62 -51.51
CA GLU A 250 24.79 -18.60 -50.84
C GLU A 250 24.98 -18.96 -49.35
N ILE A 251 24.37 -18.19 -48.45
CA ILE A 251 24.31 -18.51 -47.03
C ILE A 251 22.90 -18.92 -46.61
N THR A 252 22.83 -20.04 -45.91
CA THR A 252 21.60 -20.64 -45.37
C THR A 252 21.74 -20.84 -43.86
N SER A 253 20.64 -21.12 -43.18
CA SER A 253 20.64 -21.40 -41.74
C SER A 253 19.74 -22.60 -41.44
N THR A 254 20.07 -23.35 -40.39
CA THR A 254 19.11 -24.21 -39.68
C THR A 254 18.85 -23.60 -38.30
N PRO A 255 17.57 -23.43 -37.86
CA PRO A 255 16.33 -23.61 -38.62
C PRO A 255 16.25 -22.74 -39.88
N GLU A 256 15.53 -23.20 -40.91
CA GLU A 256 15.45 -22.49 -42.20
C GLU A 256 14.84 -21.09 -42.06
N ASN A 257 15.31 -20.16 -42.90
CA ASN A 257 14.87 -18.76 -42.95
C ASN A 257 15.07 -17.96 -41.64
N SER A 258 15.97 -18.40 -40.75
CA SER A 258 16.25 -17.72 -39.48
C SER A 258 17.09 -16.44 -39.62
N ILE A 259 17.85 -16.32 -40.71
CA ILE A 259 18.62 -15.12 -41.06
C ILE A 259 17.81 -14.26 -42.03
N SER A 260 17.64 -12.99 -41.69
CA SER A 260 17.12 -11.94 -42.55
C SER A 260 18.26 -11.04 -43.04
N GLY A 261 18.24 -10.67 -44.32
CA GLY A 261 19.30 -9.89 -44.97
C GLY A 261 19.56 -10.37 -46.41
N THR A 262 20.64 -9.88 -47.02
CA THR A 262 21.11 -10.41 -48.31
C THR A 262 21.84 -11.72 -48.09
N THR A 263 21.34 -12.83 -48.66
CA THR A 263 21.89 -14.18 -48.45
C THR A 263 22.73 -14.73 -49.62
N ILE A 264 22.87 -13.99 -50.72
CA ILE A 264 23.67 -14.42 -51.89
C ILE A 264 24.60 -13.28 -52.31
N ILE A 265 25.93 -13.51 -52.27
CA ILE A 265 26.96 -12.53 -52.60
C ILE A 265 28.10 -13.20 -53.39
N ASN A 266 28.66 -12.47 -54.36
CA ASN A 266 29.80 -12.93 -55.15
C ASN A 266 31.13 -12.56 -54.49
N THR A 267 32.12 -13.46 -54.49
CA THR A 267 33.42 -13.19 -53.88
C THR A 267 34.21 -12.12 -54.64
N ILE A 268 34.94 -11.31 -53.87
CA ILE A 268 35.97 -10.37 -54.31
C ILE A 268 37.27 -10.81 -53.62
N ASN A 269 38.35 -11.08 -54.38
CA ASN A 269 39.63 -11.59 -53.83
C ASN A 269 39.44 -12.82 -52.90
N ASP A 270 38.68 -13.80 -53.41
CA ASP A 270 38.31 -15.05 -52.71
C ASP A 270 37.53 -14.88 -51.40
N GLU A 271 36.86 -13.73 -51.19
CA GLU A 271 36.09 -13.45 -49.97
C GLU A 271 34.74 -12.80 -50.29
N ALA A 272 33.66 -13.29 -49.68
CA ALA A 272 32.32 -12.71 -49.75
C ALA A 272 31.92 -12.18 -48.38
N ILE A 273 31.65 -10.88 -48.27
CA ILE A 273 31.26 -10.21 -47.04
C ILE A 273 29.76 -9.90 -47.10
N PHE A 274 29.02 -10.46 -46.14
CA PHE A 274 27.59 -10.26 -45.93
C PHE A 274 27.42 -9.30 -44.76
N GLU A 275 26.79 -8.15 -44.98
CA GLU A 275 26.58 -7.11 -43.95
C GLU A 275 25.09 -7.02 -43.56
N ASN A 276 24.83 -6.47 -42.37
CA ASN A 276 23.48 -6.18 -41.86
C ASN A 276 22.54 -7.41 -41.76
N LEU A 277 23.11 -8.60 -41.56
CA LEU A 277 22.35 -9.83 -41.28
C LEU A 277 21.71 -9.72 -39.89
N ILE A 278 20.44 -10.14 -39.75
CA ILE A 278 19.70 -10.12 -38.49
C ILE A 278 19.05 -11.48 -38.24
N ILE A 279 19.27 -12.05 -37.06
CA ILE A 279 18.52 -13.17 -36.48
C ILE A 279 17.53 -12.59 -35.46
N THR A 280 16.25 -12.93 -35.55
CA THR A 280 15.16 -12.28 -34.79
C THR A 280 14.73 -13.00 -33.51
N GLN A 281 15.21 -14.23 -33.28
CA GLN A 281 14.85 -15.06 -32.13
C GLN A 281 16.11 -15.58 -31.42
N ALA A 282 15.93 -16.08 -30.20
CA ALA A 282 16.98 -16.77 -29.46
C ALA A 282 17.00 -18.26 -29.83
N GLY A 283 18.19 -18.86 -29.89
CA GLY A 283 18.35 -20.27 -30.21
C GLY A 283 19.75 -20.63 -30.65
N ASP A 284 19.95 -21.91 -30.94
CA ASP A 284 21.13 -22.44 -31.59
C ASP A 284 20.88 -22.51 -33.10
N TYR A 285 21.83 -21.98 -33.88
CA TYR A 285 21.77 -21.87 -35.33
C TYR A 285 23.02 -22.46 -35.96
N VAL A 286 22.87 -23.23 -37.04
CA VAL A 286 24.02 -23.60 -37.90
C VAL A 286 23.95 -22.75 -39.16
N ILE A 287 24.93 -21.88 -39.38
CA ILE A 287 25.06 -21.11 -40.62
C ILE A 287 25.86 -21.93 -41.62
N LYS A 288 25.30 -22.12 -42.82
CA LYS A 288 25.85 -22.94 -43.89
C LYS A 288 26.13 -22.10 -45.13
N ALA A 289 27.39 -22.09 -45.58
CA ALA A 289 27.82 -21.45 -46.81
C ALA A 289 27.96 -22.47 -47.95
N LYS A 290 27.29 -22.24 -49.09
CA LYS A 290 27.26 -23.12 -50.27
C LYS A 290 27.68 -22.37 -51.52
N THR A 291 28.52 -23.00 -52.33
CA THR A 291 28.84 -22.63 -53.71
C THR A 291 28.96 -23.92 -54.50
N LYS A 292 28.39 -23.97 -55.71
CA LYS A 292 28.45 -25.16 -56.58
C LYS A 292 29.90 -25.61 -56.84
N GLY A 293 30.18 -26.89 -56.59
CA GLY A 293 31.48 -27.53 -56.80
C GLY A 293 32.54 -27.24 -55.72
N LEU A 294 32.18 -26.56 -54.63
CA LEU A 294 33.05 -26.27 -53.49
C LEU A 294 32.51 -26.95 -52.23
N CYS A 295 33.41 -27.43 -51.36
CA CYS A 295 32.99 -27.99 -50.08
C CYS A 295 32.27 -26.93 -49.23
N GLU A 296 31.06 -27.25 -48.80
CA GLU A 296 30.20 -26.40 -47.97
C GLU A 296 30.88 -26.06 -46.64
N GLY A 297 30.75 -24.81 -46.20
CA GLY A 297 31.26 -24.33 -44.91
C GLY A 297 30.14 -24.28 -43.87
N TYR A 298 30.48 -24.55 -42.61
CA TYR A 298 29.52 -24.61 -41.50
C TYR A 298 30.09 -23.88 -40.29
N ILE A 299 29.26 -23.13 -39.57
CA ILE A 299 29.58 -22.57 -38.25
C ILE A 299 28.37 -22.58 -37.32
N ASP A 300 28.57 -23.06 -36.10
CA ASP A 300 27.57 -23.09 -35.04
C ASP A 300 27.51 -21.74 -34.30
N LEU A 301 26.31 -21.29 -33.97
CA LEU A 301 26.04 -19.99 -33.37
C LEU A 301 24.87 -20.06 -32.37
N THR A 302 25.13 -19.84 -31.09
CA THR A 302 24.09 -19.62 -30.07
C THR A 302 23.78 -18.12 -29.95
N VAL A 303 22.54 -17.73 -30.22
CA VAL A 303 22.06 -16.34 -30.08
C VAL A 303 21.18 -16.22 -28.84
N SER A 304 21.52 -15.30 -27.93
CA SER A 304 20.74 -15.00 -26.72
C SER A 304 19.48 -14.19 -27.05
N PRO A 305 18.48 -14.10 -26.14
CA PRO A 305 17.34 -13.21 -26.32
C PRO A 305 17.74 -11.74 -26.57
N PRO A 306 16.85 -10.92 -27.13
CA PRO A 306 17.13 -9.51 -27.38
C PRO A 306 17.61 -8.79 -26.10
N LEU A 307 18.43 -7.75 -26.28
CA LEU A 307 18.79 -6.84 -25.20
C LEU A 307 17.52 -6.25 -24.56
N ALA A 308 17.60 -5.89 -23.28
CA ALA A 308 16.50 -5.30 -22.53
C ALA A 308 16.94 -3.96 -21.93
N LEU A 309 16.02 -2.99 -21.90
CA LEU A 309 16.27 -1.72 -21.24
C LEU A 309 15.88 -1.80 -19.77
N LYS A 310 16.72 -1.26 -18.89
CA LYS A 310 16.41 -1.06 -17.47
C LYS A 310 16.26 0.44 -17.23
N ALA A 311 15.03 0.89 -17.00
CA ALA A 311 14.75 2.26 -16.59
C ALA A 311 14.81 2.37 -15.06
N THR A 312 15.37 3.45 -14.52
CA THR A 312 15.48 3.70 -13.09
C THR A 312 15.27 5.18 -12.83
N LEU A 313 14.26 5.51 -12.02
CA LEU A 313 14.00 6.88 -11.59
C LEU A 313 15.13 7.34 -10.65
N ILE A 314 15.59 8.57 -10.82
CA ILE A 314 16.56 9.23 -9.94
C ILE A 314 15.97 10.57 -9.50
N SER A 315 15.27 10.53 -8.37
CA SER A 315 14.89 11.69 -7.55
C SER A 315 15.56 11.58 -6.18
N ASN A 316 15.71 12.72 -5.49
CA ASN A 316 16.28 12.79 -4.13
C ASN A 316 15.19 13.05 -3.05
N SER A 317 13.93 13.10 -3.46
CA SER A 317 12.79 13.63 -2.71
C SER A 317 11.47 13.03 -3.22
N PHE A 318 10.38 13.36 -2.52
CA PHE A 318 9.03 13.34 -3.10
C PHE A 318 8.97 14.20 -4.38
N LEU A 319 7.98 13.91 -5.23
CA LEU A 319 7.74 14.62 -6.48
C LEU A 319 6.34 15.24 -6.47
N SER A 320 6.25 16.52 -6.81
CA SER A 320 5.03 17.26 -7.06
C SER A 320 4.96 17.73 -8.52
N THR A 321 3.85 18.35 -8.92
CA THR A 321 3.64 18.90 -10.28
C THR A 321 4.64 19.99 -10.71
N ILE A 322 5.47 20.50 -9.79
CA ILE A 322 6.57 21.43 -10.06
C ILE A 322 7.96 20.78 -10.00
N SER A 323 8.09 19.56 -9.48
CA SER A 323 9.39 18.91 -9.28
C SER A 323 10.03 18.47 -10.60
N VAL A 324 11.36 18.58 -10.66
CA VAL A 324 12.19 18.00 -11.73
C VAL A 324 12.90 16.74 -11.25
N PHE A 325 12.92 15.72 -12.10
CA PHE A 325 13.56 14.44 -11.84
C PHE A 325 14.43 13.99 -13.02
N ASN A 326 15.23 12.94 -12.80
CA ASN A 326 16.06 12.33 -13.83
C ASN A 326 15.67 10.86 -14.00
N VAL A 327 15.88 10.29 -15.19
CA VAL A 327 15.68 8.85 -15.44
C VAL A 327 16.94 8.29 -16.08
N LYS A 328 17.54 7.30 -15.42
CA LYS A 328 18.62 6.51 -16.02
C LYS A 328 18.02 5.37 -16.84
N VAL A 329 18.51 5.17 -18.05
CA VAL A 329 18.19 4.00 -18.88
C VAL A 329 19.49 3.26 -19.18
N GLU A 330 19.56 2.00 -18.75
CA GLU A 330 20.71 1.12 -18.97
C GLU A 330 20.35 0.05 -20.01
N ILE A 331 21.26 -0.23 -20.94
CA ILE A 331 21.13 -1.35 -21.88
C ILE A 331 21.72 -2.58 -21.21
N CYS A 332 20.90 -3.62 -21.03
CA CYS A 332 21.27 -4.87 -20.36
C CYS A 332 21.05 -6.10 -21.24
N ASN A 333 21.63 -7.21 -20.82
CA ASN A 333 21.15 -8.53 -21.22
C ASN A 333 19.72 -8.79 -20.70
N SER A 334 19.04 -9.80 -21.24
CA SER A 334 17.60 -10.05 -21.05
C SER A 334 17.16 -10.45 -19.63
N ASP A 335 18.09 -10.65 -18.70
CA ASP A 335 17.82 -10.93 -17.27
C ASP A 335 18.27 -9.78 -16.34
N PHE A 336 18.70 -8.65 -16.92
CA PHE A 336 19.20 -7.45 -16.23
C PHE A 336 20.45 -7.66 -15.36
N SER A 337 21.14 -8.80 -15.50
CA SER A 337 22.31 -9.14 -14.68
C SER A 337 23.61 -8.44 -15.11
N THR A 338 23.72 -8.03 -16.38
CA THR A 338 24.90 -7.32 -16.90
C THR A 338 24.52 -6.17 -17.84
N LYS A 339 25.20 -5.03 -17.67
CA LYS A 339 25.14 -3.88 -18.58
C LYS A 339 25.98 -4.18 -19.84
N VAL A 340 25.45 -3.86 -21.02
CA VAL A 340 26.08 -4.14 -22.32
C VAL A 340 26.52 -2.83 -22.98
N THR A 341 27.83 -2.61 -23.05
CA THR A 341 28.42 -1.34 -23.52
C THR A 341 28.87 -1.36 -24.99
N LYS A 342 28.83 -2.50 -25.69
CA LYS A 342 29.32 -2.64 -27.09
C LYS A 342 28.48 -1.84 -28.10
N TYR A 343 27.21 -1.56 -27.80
CA TYR A 343 26.25 -1.02 -28.75
C TYR A 343 25.83 0.41 -28.38
N ILE A 344 25.85 1.29 -29.38
CA ILE A 344 25.15 2.58 -29.34
C ILE A 344 23.77 2.34 -29.96
N LEU A 345 22.72 2.58 -29.20
CA LEU A 345 21.33 2.43 -29.64
C LEU A 345 20.53 3.70 -29.29
N PRO A 346 19.54 4.08 -30.14
CA PRO A 346 18.60 5.14 -29.78
C PRO A 346 17.74 4.68 -28.60
N LEU A 347 17.57 5.56 -27.62
CA LEU A 347 16.76 5.37 -26.43
C LEU A 347 15.69 6.45 -26.38
N ASP A 348 14.44 6.01 -26.31
CA ASP A 348 13.28 6.88 -26.11
C ASP A 348 12.64 6.60 -24.74
N ILE A 349 12.00 7.60 -24.13
CA ILE A 349 11.17 7.46 -22.94
C ILE A 349 9.78 8.09 -23.14
N LYS A 350 8.77 7.48 -22.52
CA LYS A 350 7.39 7.96 -22.47
C LYS A 350 6.74 7.58 -21.14
N LEU A 351 5.55 8.10 -20.86
CA LEU A 351 4.68 7.56 -19.82
C LEU A 351 3.89 6.35 -20.35
N ASP A 352 3.34 5.58 -19.42
CA ASP A 352 2.32 4.57 -19.66
C ASP A 352 0.93 5.18 -19.90
N SER A 353 0.68 6.36 -19.33
CA SER A 353 -0.49 7.22 -19.59
C SER A 353 -0.31 8.10 -20.85
N ASN A 354 -1.39 8.79 -21.26
CA ASN A 354 -1.38 9.72 -22.40
C ASN A 354 -0.80 11.11 -22.06
N GLU A 355 -0.34 11.31 -20.81
CA GLU A 355 0.27 12.55 -20.35
C GLU A 355 1.63 12.81 -21.03
N LYS A 356 2.13 14.05 -20.93
CA LYS A 356 3.40 14.45 -21.52
C LYS A 356 4.47 14.69 -20.46
N ILE A 357 5.62 14.05 -20.65
CA ILE A 357 6.86 14.44 -19.97
C ILE A 357 7.36 15.73 -20.62
N SER A 358 7.59 16.77 -19.82
CA SER A 358 8.36 17.95 -20.21
C SER A 358 9.86 17.61 -20.16
N GLY A 359 10.61 17.92 -21.21
CA GLY A 359 12.06 17.72 -21.29
C GLY A 359 12.51 16.98 -22.54
N THR A 360 13.77 16.53 -22.57
CA THR A 360 14.32 15.71 -23.66
C THR A 360 13.98 14.25 -23.43
N THR A 361 13.23 13.64 -24.35
CA THR A 361 12.72 12.24 -24.21
C THR A 361 13.31 11.25 -25.21
N SER A 362 14.25 11.67 -26.08
CA SER A 362 14.86 10.85 -27.13
C SER A 362 16.34 11.21 -27.28
N THR A 363 17.23 10.21 -27.42
CA THR A 363 18.70 10.37 -27.48
C THR A 363 19.40 9.07 -27.92
N ASP A 364 20.72 9.06 -28.03
CA ASP A 364 21.54 7.85 -28.25
C ASP A 364 22.31 7.45 -26.97
N SER A 365 22.43 6.15 -26.70
CA SER A 365 23.14 5.63 -25.53
C SER A 365 24.66 5.81 -25.61
N VAL A 366 25.30 6.26 -24.53
CA VAL A 366 26.76 6.34 -24.39
C VAL A 366 27.23 5.23 -23.44
N ASP A 367 28.23 4.44 -23.86
CA ASP A 367 28.74 3.28 -23.13
C ASP A 367 27.63 2.34 -22.60
N GLY A 368 26.53 2.18 -23.33
CA GLY A 368 25.40 1.34 -22.95
C GLY A 368 24.45 1.93 -21.89
N GLU A 369 24.46 3.24 -21.62
CA GLU A 369 23.43 3.92 -20.83
C GLU A 369 23.12 5.33 -21.33
N TRP A 370 22.05 5.93 -20.81
CA TRP A 370 21.85 7.38 -20.82
C TRP A 370 21.21 7.83 -19.51
N LEU A 371 21.41 9.11 -19.15
CA LEU A 371 20.71 9.79 -18.07
C LEU A 371 19.88 10.93 -18.66
N PHE A 372 18.56 10.72 -18.77
CA PHE A 372 17.63 11.79 -19.10
C PHE A 372 17.51 12.71 -17.89
N THR A 373 17.76 14.00 -18.08
CA THR A 373 17.79 14.98 -16.99
C THR A 373 16.76 16.07 -17.15
N SER A 374 16.40 16.71 -16.03
CA SER A 374 15.46 17.84 -15.98
C SER A 374 14.09 17.51 -16.61
N LEU A 375 13.58 16.31 -16.33
CA LEU A 375 12.24 15.89 -16.71
C LEU A 375 11.23 16.40 -15.68
N SER A 376 10.03 16.79 -16.12
CA SER A 376 8.91 17.11 -15.22
C SER A 376 7.57 16.62 -15.77
N ILE A 377 6.61 16.43 -14.85
CA ILE A 377 5.22 16.08 -15.13
C ILE A 377 4.37 17.10 -14.35
N HIS A 378 3.40 17.72 -15.02
CA HIS A 378 2.64 18.85 -14.46
C HIS A 378 1.19 18.49 -14.08
N THR A 379 0.89 17.20 -14.07
CA THR A 379 -0.38 16.60 -13.70
C THR A 379 -0.18 15.69 -12.50
N GLU A 380 -1.13 15.73 -11.56
CA GLU A 380 -1.14 14.84 -10.39
C GLU A 380 -1.56 13.43 -10.81
N GLY A 381 -0.92 12.41 -10.26
CA GLY A 381 -1.25 11.03 -10.54
C GLY A 381 -0.15 10.05 -10.21
N THR A 382 -0.37 8.79 -10.60
CA THR A 382 0.60 7.70 -10.48
C THR A 382 1.05 7.29 -11.87
N TYR A 383 2.35 7.08 -12.06
CA TYR A 383 3.00 7.00 -13.37
C TYR A 383 4.06 5.90 -13.43
N ILE A 384 4.24 5.33 -14.62
CA ILE A 384 5.36 4.44 -14.96
C ILE A 384 6.05 4.98 -16.22
N ILE A 385 7.36 5.23 -16.14
CA ILE A 385 8.12 5.64 -17.33
C ILE A 385 8.59 4.38 -18.08
N ILE A 386 8.14 4.29 -19.33
CA ILE A 386 8.48 3.23 -20.28
C ILE A 386 9.64 3.72 -21.15
N ALA A 387 10.81 3.13 -20.98
CA ALA A 387 11.94 3.28 -21.89
C ALA A 387 11.84 2.25 -23.03
N TYR A 388 12.03 2.67 -24.27
CA TYR A 388 11.96 1.77 -25.43
C TYR A 388 13.05 2.08 -26.47
N SER A 389 13.34 1.08 -27.30
CA SER A 389 14.27 1.16 -28.42
C SER A 389 13.88 0.11 -29.46
N SER A 390 14.07 0.39 -30.75
CA SER A 390 13.71 -0.52 -31.85
C SER A 390 14.49 -1.85 -31.87
N LYS A 391 15.51 -1.97 -31.02
CA LYS A 391 16.39 -3.15 -30.89
C LYS A 391 16.33 -3.84 -29.53
N CYS A 392 15.54 -3.34 -28.59
CA CYS A 392 15.47 -3.86 -27.23
C CYS A 392 14.04 -4.19 -26.77
N THR A 393 13.94 -5.04 -25.77
CA THR A 393 12.72 -5.17 -24.96
C THR A 393 12.51 -3.90 -24.14
N GLU A 394 11.26 -3.42 -24.03
CA GLU A 394 10.94 -2.21 -23.26
C GLU A 394 11.30 -2.36 -21.77
N GLY A 395 11.82 -1.28 -21.21
CA GLY A 395 12.14 -1.14 -19.79
C GLY A 395 11.12 -0.27 -19.09
N LYS A 396 10.87 -0.53 -17.80
CA LYS A 396 9.94 0.25 -16.99
C LYS A 396 10.60 0.65 -15.68
N THR A 397 10.31 1.86 -15.21
CA THR A 397 10.62 2.23 -13.83
C THR A 397 9.74 1.44 -12.86
N GLU A 398 10.04 1.52 -11.57
CA GLU A 398 9.03 1.31 -10.55
C GLU A 398 7.93 2.39 -10.68
N GLU A 399 6.77 2.11 -10.10
CA GLU A 399 5.62 3.01 -10.07
C GLU A 399 5.87 4.17 -9.10
N PHE A 400 5.60 5.41 -9.50
CA PHE A 400 5.83 6.60 -8.67
C PHE A 400 4.68 7.60 -8.76
N VAL A 401 4.51 8.38 -7.70
CA VAL A 401 3.45 9.39 -7.57
C VAL A 401 4.01 10.78 -7.84
N ILE A 402 3.29 11.57 -8.62
CA ILE A 402 3.41 13.02 -8.70
C ILE A 402 2.24 13.58 -7.87
N HIS A 403 2.54 14.16 -6.72
CA HIS A 403 1.54 14.77 -5.83
C HIS A 403 1.07 16.12 -6.38
N GLY A 404 -0.17 16.49 -6.04
CA GLY A 404 -0.64 17.86 -6.20
C GLY A 404 0.01 18.79 -5.17
N LEU A 405 -0.42 20.05 -5.19
CA LEU A 405 -0.16 21.01 -4.11
C LEU A 405 -1.47 21.76 -3.85
N TYR A 406 -1.86 21.82 -2.58
CA TYR A 406 -3.17 22.31 -2.12
C TYR A 406 -3.01 23.24 -0.92
N LEU A 407 -3.71 24.38 -0.93
CA LEU A 407 -3.65 25.36 0.15
C LEU A 407 -4.84 25.20 1.11
N LYS A 408 -4.55 25.07 2.41
CA LYS A 408 -5.53 25.10 3.50
C LYS A 408 -5.34 26.39 4.30
N ILE A 409 -6.40 27.18 4.44
CA ILE A 409 -6.42 28.45 5.18
C ILE A 409 -7.26 28.30 6.44
N TYR A 410 -6.82 28.89 7.55
CA TYR A 410 -7.61 29.03 8.78
C TYR A 410 -7.09 30.19 9.64
N LEU A 411 -7.87 30.57 10.65
CA LEU A 411 -7.49 31.60 11.63
C LEU A 411 -6.70 30.95 12.79
N ASP A 412 -5.54 31.51 13.13
CA ASP A 412 -4.64 31.02 14.18
C ASP A 412 -4.67 31.91 15.45
N SER A 413 -5.57 32.90 15.46
CA SER A 413 -5.90 33.76 16.59
C SER A 413 -7.40 33.67 16.91
N ASP A 414 -7.83 34.32 18.00
CA ASP A 414 -9.23 34.68 18.16
C ASP A 414 -9.71 35.59 16.99
N PRO A 415 -11.01 35.57 16.63
CA PRO A 415 -11.57 36.43 15.59
C PRO A 415 -11.57 37.91 16.03
N PRO A 416 -11.19 38.85 15.14
CA PRO A 416 -11.21 40.28 15.46
C PRO A 416 -12.65 40.77 15.67
N ILE A 417 -12.86 41.55 16.72
CA ILE A 417 -14.17 42.08 17.13
C ILE A 417 -14.34 43.50 16.57
N ASP A 418 -13.32 44.35 16.72
CA ASP A 418 -13.28 45.73 16.20
C ASP A 418 -12.02 46.02 15.33
N THR A 419 -11.94 47.21 14.72
CA THR A 419 -10.87 47.61 13.78
C THR A 419 -9.51 47.90 14.43
N ASN A 420 -9.39 47.79 15.75
CA ASN A 420 -8.13 47.85 16.48
C ASN A 420 -7.50 46.46 16.68
N ASP A 421 -8.26 45.38 16.53
CA ASP A 421 -7.79 44.03 16.79
C ASP A 421 -6.79 43.55 15.72
N TYR A 422 -5.68 42.99 16.20
CA TYR A 422 -4.68 42.32 15.38
C TYR A 422 -4.94 40.82 15.36
N PHE A 423 -5.12 40.24 14.17
CA PHE A 423 -5.37 38.82 13.97
C PHE A 423 -4.24 38.14 13.18
N THR A 424 -4.22 36.81 13.18
CA THR A 424 -3.25 36.00 12.43
C THR A 424 -3.94 34.91 11.62
N ILE A 425 -3.66 34.87 10.32
CA ILE A 425 -4.14 33.82 9.41
C ILE A 425 -3.00 32.84 9.13
N CYS A 426 -3.27 31.55 9.36
CA CYS A 426 -2.37 30.48 8.94
C CYS A 426 -2.76 29.96 7.55
N VAL A 427 -1.75 29.66 6.74
CA VAL A 427 -1.91 28.84 5.54
C VAL A 427 -0.94 27.66 5.61
N GLU A 428 -1.44 26.48 5.23
CA GLU A 428 -0.67 25.24 5.15
C GLU A 428 -0.70 24.70 3.72
N VAL A 429 0.42 24.15 3.26
CA VAL A 429 0.56 23.53 1.94
C VAL A 429 0.57 22.01 2.09
N TYR A 430 -0.39 21.35 1.44
CA TYR A 430 -0.56 19.90 1.48
C TYR A 430 -0.30 19.26 0.12
N LEU A 431 0.13 18.00 0.15
CA LEU A 431 0.38 17.16 -1.03
C LEU A 431 -0.89 16.53 -1.62
N GLU A 432 -1.98 16.48 -0.85
CA GLU A 432 -3.27 15.90 -1.22
C GLU A 432 -4.45 16.86 -0.94
N SER A 433 -5.53 16.72 -1.72
CA SER A 433 -6.75 17.54 -1.61
C SER A 433 -7.63 17.26 -0.38
N ASP A 434 -7.34 16.22 0.38
CA ASP A 434 -7.98 15.90 1.67
C ASP A 434 -7.19 16.42 2.89
N PHE A 435 -6.07 17.11 2.65
CA PHE A 435 -5.23 17.75 3.66
C PHE A 435 -4.66 16.78 4.71
N LEU A 436 -4.20 15.61 4.27
CA LEU A 436 -3.53 14.63 5.14
C LEU A 436 -2.00 14.87 5.27
N THR A 437 -1.25 15.02 4.17
CA THR A 437 0.22 15.17 4.24
C THR A 437 0.70 16.60 4.00
N LEU A 438 1.24 17.24 5.03
CA LEU A 438 1.85 18.58 4.96
C LEU A 438 3.18 18.54 4.17
N SER A 439 3.36 19.45 3.20
CA SER A 439 4.56 19.53 2.36
C SER A 439 5.70 20.27 3.06
N ILE A 440 6.41 19.55 3.93
CA ILE A 440 7.52 20.09 4.75
C ILE A 440 8.84 20.30 3.98
N TYR A 441 8.86 20.12 2.66
CA TYR A 441 10.10 19.87 1.90
C TYR A 441 10.67 21.07 1.11
N GLU A 442 9.84 22.08 0.80
CA GLU A 442 10.22 23.24 -0.01
C GLU A 442 9.63 24.54 0.59
N GLU A 443 10.14 25.70 0.15
CA GLU A 443 9.53 27.00 0.45
C GLU A 443 8.57 27.41 -0.67
N TYR A 444 7.28 27.56 -0.36
CA TYR A 444 6.26 28.01 -1.30
C TYR A 444 5.94 29.49 -1.05
N LEU A 445 5.93 30.29 -2.13
CA LEU A 445 5.41 31.65 -2.09
C LEU A 445 3.88 31.60 -2.00
N VAL A 446 3.30 32.24 -1.00
CA VAL A 446 1.85 32.32 -0.78
C VAL A 446 1.42 33.78 -0.74
N THR A 447 0.33 34.08 -1.47
CA THR A 447 -0.34 35.38 -1.52
C THR A 447 -1.73 35.25 -0.94
N LEU A 448 -2.02 36.05 0.09
CA LEU A 448 -3.32 36.17 0.73
C LEU A 448 -4.13 37.29 0.04
N THR A 449 -5.25 36.95 -0.57
CA THR A 449 -6.10 37.90 -1.31
C THR A 449 -7.42 38.14 -0.55
N PRO A 450 -7.64 39.33 0.04
CA PRO A 450 -8.94 39.74 0.56
C PRO A 450 -9.90 40.06 -0.58
N VAL A 451 -11.16 39.64 -0.47
CA VAL A 451 -12.25 39.95 -1.40
C VAL A 451 -13.49 40.39 -0.60
N PRO A 452 -14.06 41.58 -0.86
CA PRO A 452 -13.62 42.61 -1.82
C PRO A 452 -12.23 43.17 -1.48
N ASP A 453 -11.64 43.98 -2.37
CA ASP A 453 -10.34 44.66 -2.19
C ASP A 453 -10.39 45.67 -1.01
N SER A 454 -10.46 45.14 0.22
CA SER A 454 -10.50 45.88 1.47
C SER A 454 -9.09 46.31 1.89
N ILE A 455 -8.98 47.49 2.52
CA ILE A 455 -7.69 47.97 3.02
C ILE A 455 -7.36 47.23 4.33
N ILE A 456 -6.67 46.09 4.21
CA ILE A 456 -6.08 45.35 5.32
C ILE A 456 -4.67 45.89 5.56
N GLU A 457 -4.36 46.24 6.80
CA GLU A 457 -2.99 46.56 7.23
C GLU A 457 -2.24 45.26 7.54
N GLY A 458 -1.08 45.06 6.92
CA GLY A 458 -0.23 43.87 7.13
C GLY A 458 0.53 43.45 5.87
N ASN A 459 1.37 42.41 6.00
CA ASN A 459 1.97 41.73 4.85
C ASN A 459 0.99 40.66 4.32
N LEU A 460 0.75 40.67 3.00
CA LEU A 460 -0.14 39.72 2.33
C LEU A 460 0.60 38.75 1.37
N ILE A 461 1.92 38.80 1.32
CA ILE A 461 2.77 37.94 0.46
C ILE A 461 4.01 37.54 1.27
N GLU A 462 4.23 36.23 1.45
CA GLU A 462 5.34 35.69 2.25
C GLU A 462 5.68 34.24 1.81
N ASN A 463 6.79 33.67 2.28
CA ASN A 463 7.21 32.28 2.01
C ASN A 463 6.87 31.34 3.18
N THR A 464 6.42 30.11 2.88
CA THR A 464 6.19 29.07 3.90
C THR A 464 7.48 28.51 4.46
N VAL A 465 7.53 28.24 5.76
CA VAL A 465 8.60 27.49 6.43
C VAL A 465 8.07 26.10 6.80
N ASN A 466 8.69 25.04 6.28
CA ASN A 466 8.21 23.65 6.42
C ASN A 466 6.73 23.47 6.01
N GLY A 467 6.29 24.12 4.93
CA GLY A 467 4.91 24.03 4.44
C GLY A 467 3.86 24.85 5.21
N VAL A 468 4.24 25.59 6.25
CA VAL A 468 3.34 26.43 7.06
C VAL A 468 3.72 27.91 6.94
N ILE A 469 2.74 28.82 6.96
CA ILE A 469 2.96 30.27 6.97
C ILE A 469 1.95 30.98 7.88
N LEU A 470 2.37 32.07 8.54
CA LEU A 470 1.58 32.80 9.54
C LEU A 470 1.55 34.30 9.21
N PHE A 471 0.55 34.70 8.42
CA PHE A 471 0.28 36.10 8.12
C PHE A 471 -0.22 36.79 9.40
N SER A 472 0.71 37.43 10.11
CA SER A 472 0.54 37.94 11.47
C SER A 472 0.54 39.47 11.51
N ASN A 473 -0.10 40.03 12.54
CA ASN A 473 -0.35 41.48 12.68
C ASN A 473 -1.24 42.03 11.56
N LEU A 474 -2.18 41.22 11.05
CA LEU A 474 -3.22 41.69 10.13
C LEU A 474 -4.25 42.53 10.90
N ARG A 475 -4.76 43.61 10.30
CA ARG A 475 -5.80 44.46 10.91
C ARG A 475 -6.76 45.04 9.87
N PHE A 476 -8.03 45.15 10.21
CA PHE A 476 -9.07 45.81 9.40
C PHE A 476 -9.01 47.33 9.58
N LEU A 477 -8.95 48.10 8.48
CA LEU A 477 -9.01 49.57 8.57
C LEU A 477 -10.43 50.14 8.46
N ASP A 478 -11.38 49.36 7.91
CA ASP A 478 -12.80 49.71 7.78
C ASP A 478 -13.68 48.50 8.10
N SER A 479 -14.86 48.74 8.70
CA SER A 479 -15.84 47.69 9.02
C SER A 479 -16.35 47.00 7.77
N SER A 480 -16.10 45.70 7.65
CA SER A 480 -16.39 44.94 6.44
C SER A 480 -16.54 43.45 6.73
N ILE A 481 -17.23 42.76 5.84
CA ILE A 481 -17.14 41.30 5.69
C ILE A 481 -16.12 41.07 4.59
N VAL A 482 -15.04 40.36 4.90
CA VAL A 482 -13.93 40.09 3.97
C VAL A 482 -13.70 38.60 3.90
N SER A 483 -13.67 38.09 2.68
CA SER A 483 -13.31 36.70 2.37
C SER A 483 -11.84 36.65 1.95
N PHE A 484 -11.02 35.95 2.72
CA PHE A 484 -9.61 35.75 2.42
C PHE A 484 -9.43 34.46 1.62
N THR A 485 -8.72 34.53 0.49
CA THR A 485 -8.32 33.35 -0.29
C THR A 485 -6.80 33.28 -0.35
N ALA A 486 -6.22 32.13 0.01
CA ALA A 486 -4.80 31.89 -0.18
C ALA A 486 -4.55 31.37 -1.59
N SER A 487 -3.50 31.88 -2.23
CA SER A 487 -3.10 31.54 -3.60
C SER A 487 -1.59 31.36 -3.69
N SER A 488 -1.13 30.52 -4.61
CA SER A 488 0.29 30.32 -4.90
C SER A 488 0.45 30.02 -6.39
N PRO A 489 1.54 30.44 -7.07
CA PRO A 489 1.82 30.03 -8.44
C PRO A 489 2.07 28.51 -8.60
N TYR A 490 2.15 27.76 -7.50
CA TYR A 490 2.49 26.33 -7.49
C TYR A 490 1.38 25.42 -6.97
N ALA A 491 0.34 25.97 -6.33
CA ALA A 491 -0.68 25.21 -5.60
C ALA A 491 -2.10 25.66 -5.93
N SER A 492 -3.05 24.74 -5.81
CA SER A 492 -4.49 25.03 -5.93
C SER A 492 -4.92 26.07 -4.88
N PRO A 493 -5.67 27.13 -5.25
CA PRO A 493 -6.17 28.12 -4.30
C PRO A 493 -6.98 27.47 -3.18
N SER A 494 -6.94 28.08 -1.99
CA SER A 494 -7.72 27.61 -0.85
C SER A 494 -9.22 27.88 -1.03
N SER A 495 -10.04 27.21 -0.21
CA SER A 495 -11.37 27.74 0.13
C SER A 495 -11.26 29.15 0.72
N SER A 496 -12.33 29.94 0.66
CA SER A 496 -12.40 31.25 1.30
C SER A 496 -12.57 31.12 2.83
N LEU A 497 -11.80 31.92 3.58
CA LEU A 497 -12.01 32.18 5.00
C LEU A 497 -12.74 33.51 5.16
N GLU A 498 -14.01 33.49 5.59
CA GLU A 498 -14.79 34.70 5.84
C GLU A 498 -14.56 35.22 7.26
N LEU A 499 -14.26 36.51 7.39
CA LEU A 499 -14.17 37.24 8.66
C LEU A 499 -15.06 38.49 8.59
N GLN A 500 -15.68 38.84 9.71
CA GLN A 500 -16.56 40.02 9.82
C GLN A 500 -16.18 40.84 11.06
N VAL A 501 -15.93 42.13 10.85
CA VAL A 501 -15.76 43.12 11.93
C VAL A 501 -17.00 44.02 11.98
N LYS A 502 -17.55 44.23 13.18
CA LYS A 502 -18.74 45.07 13.41
C LYS A 502 -18.35 46.51 13.77
N ILE A 503 -19.32 47.42 13.68
CA ILE A 503 -19.31 48.72 14.37
C ILE A 503 -20.59 48.82 15.18
N GLN A 504 -20.48 49.35 16.39
CA GLN A 504 -21.59 49.58 17.30
C GLN A 504 -21.95 51.07 17.37
N TYR A 505 -23.21 51.34 17.69
CA TYR A 505 -23.84 52.66 17.63
C TYR A 505 -24.31 53.10 19.02
N ILE A 506 -23.98 54.33 19.42
CA ILE A 506 -24.50 54.89 20.67
C ILE A 506 -25.84 55.59 20.41
N SER A 507 -26.86 55.23 21.17
CA SER A 507 -28.12 55.98 21.32
C SER A 507 -28.08 56.79 22.61
N VAL A 508 -28.61 58.03 22.58
CA VAL A 508 -28.68 58.94 23.74
C VAL A 508 -30.10 59.46 23.86
N THR A 509 -30.78 59.14 24.95
CA THR A 509 -32.23 59.37 25.10
C THR A 509 -32.60 59.89 26.49
N PHE A 510 -33.77 60.53 26.59
CA PHE A 510 -34.38 60.92 27.86
C PHE A 510 -35.45 59.87 28.20
N PRO A 511 -35.26 58.99 29.20
CA PRO A 511 -36.20 57.91 29.48
C PRO A 511 -37.49 58.40 30.15
N ASN A 512 -37.43 59.53 30.87
CA ASN A 512 -38.52 60.06 31.68
C ASN A 512 -39.10 61.38 31.11
N ILE A 513 -38.35 62.48 31.19
CA ILE A 513 -38.83 63.83 30.83
C ILE A 513 -37.70 64.62 30.13
N ILE A 514 -38.04 65.38 29.09
CA ILE A 514 -37.13 66.35 28.47
C ILE A 514 -37.16 67.64 29.31
N PRO A 515 -36.02 68.16 29.81
CA PRO A 515 -36.00 69.35 30.66
C PRO A 515 -36.45 70.61 29.90
N LYS A 516 -37.13 71.52 30.61
CA LYS A 516 -37.75 72.73 30.02
C LYS A 516 -37.35 74.03 30.70
N ASN A 517 -36.97 74.00 31.97
CA ASN A 517 -36.81 75.16 32.85
C ASN A 517 -35.63 74.93 33.81
N THR A 518 -35.18 75.97 34.52
CA THR A 518 -33.97 75.90 35.36
C THR A 518 -34.13 75.07 36.64
N LEU A 519 -35.36 74.62 36.95
CA LEU A 519 -35.69 73.70 38.04
C LEU A 519 -35.91 72.25 37.56
N SER A 520 -35.84 71.99 36.25
CA SER A 520 -36.04 70.66 35.69
C SER A 520 -34.95 69.70 36.17
N ILE A 521 -35.36 68.58 36.76
CA ILE A 521 -34.51 67.44 37.07
C ILE A 521 -34.88 66.33 36.07
N PHE A 522 -33.88 65.70 35.46
CA PHE A 522 -34.08 64.71 34.41
C PHE A 522 -32.95 63.68 34.38
N ASP A 523 -33.21 62.56 33.73
CA ASP A 523 -32.25 61.48 33.57
C ASP A 523 -31.83 61.34 32.10
N LEU A 524 -30.65 60.77 31.86
CA LEU A 524 -30.11 60.48 30.53
C LEU A 524 -29.79 58.99 30.41
N LEU A 525 -30.48 58.29 29.52
CA LEU A 525 -30.25 56.88 29.19
C LEU A 525 -29.40 56.80 27.92
N ILE A 526 -28.24 56.14 28.04
CA ILE A 526 -27.33 55.86 26.93
C ILE A 526 -27.23 54.35 26.74
N GLN A 527 -27.35 53.92 25.49
CA GLN A 527 -27.43 52.50 25.12
C GLN A 527 -26.58 52.24 23.88
N ILE A 528 -25.85 51.12 23.89
CA ILE A 528 -25.00 50.68 22.79
C ILE A 528 -25.74 49.60 21.99
N TYR A 529 -25.83 49.80 20.69
CA TYR A 529 -26.54 48.94 19.76
C TYR A 529 -25.61 48.34 18.71
N ASP A 530 -25.91 47.10 18.33
CA ASP A 530 -25.20 46.33 17.31
C ASP A 530 -25.65 46.69 15.87
N ASP A 531 -26.69 47.54 15.75
CA ASP A 531 -27.30 47.98 14.51
C ASP A 531 -27.63 49.49 14.52
N LYS A 532 -27.77 50.05 13.31
CA LYS A 532 -28.02 51.48 13.09
C LYS A 532 -29.48 51.91 13.33
N GLU A 533 -30.43 50.98 13.38
CA GLU A 533 -31.84 51.27 13.64
C GLU A 533 -32.17 51.23 15.15
N PHE A 534 -31.16 50.96 16.00
CA PHE A 534 -31.25 50.86 17.45
C PHE A 534 -32.25 49.78 17.91
N THR A 535 -32.13 48.58 17.34
CA THR A 535 -33.05 47.44 17.57
C THR A 535 -32.43 46.29 18.35
N VAL A 536 -31.11 46.10 18.30
CA VAL A 536 -30.37 45.02 18.98
C VAL A 536 -29.36 45.62 19.96
N LEU A 537 -29.65 45.54 21.26
CA LEU A 537 -28.77 46.02 22.32
C LEU A 537 -27.51 45.14 22.45
N CYS A 538 -26.36 45.75 22.71
CA CYS A 538 -25.10 45.03 22.95
C CYS A 538 -24.92 44.63 24.42
N GLU A 539 -25.65 43.59 24.84
CA GLU A 539 -25.69 43.07 26.23
C GLU A 539 -24.32 42.60 26.80
N GLU A 540 -23.31 42.35 25.97
CA GLU A 540 -21.99 41.85 26.43
C GLU A 540 -20.95 42.98 26.68
N SER A 541 -21.32 44.26 26.49
CA SER A 541 -20.36 45.37 26.44
C SER A 541 -20.32 46.29 27.68
N ASN A 542 -19.19 46.26 28.40
CA ASN A 542 -18.85 47.21 29.47
C ASN A 542 -17.82 48.24 28.97
N LEU A 543 -18.27 49.20 28.17
CA LEU A 543 -17.42 50.15 27.44
C LEU A 543 -17.37 51.51 28.15
N LEU A 544 -16.20 52.16 28.08
CA LEU A 544 -16.02 53.52 28.59
C LEU A 544 -16.49 54.54 27.55
N ILE A 545 -17.44 55.39 27.93
CA ILE A 545 -17.97 56.48 27.11
C ILE A 545 -17.74 57.84 27.76
N GLU A 546 -17.43 58.82 26.92
CA GLU A 546 -17.31 60.24 27.25
C GLU A 546 -18.60 60.95 26.79
N ILE A 547 -19.17 61.78 27.65
CA ILE A 547 -20.50 62.38 27.49
C ILE A 547 -20.36 63.88 27.68
N ASN A 548 -20.75 64.66 26.68
CA ASN A 548 -20.62 66.12 26.66
C ASN A 548 -21.98 66.80 26.58
N LEU A 549 -22.20 67.79 27.44
CA LEU A 549 -23.28 68.76 27.29
C LEU A 549 -22.80 69.90 26.38
N GLU A 550 -23.29 69.94 25.15
CA GLU A 550 -22.99 70.99 24.16
C GLU A 550 -24.12 72.03 24.11
N THR A 551 -23.77 73.30 23.92
CA THR A 551 -24.71 74.29 23.37
C THR A 551 -24.82 74.13 21.86
N LEU A 552 -25.89 74.62 21.22
CA LEU A 552 -26.04 74.63 19.75
C LEU A 552 -24.95 75.41 18.98
N LYS A 553 -23.98 76.03 19.66
CA LYS A 553 -22.79 76.65 19.05
C LYS A 553 -21.54 75.76 19.06
N GLY A 554 -21.63 74.56 19.64
CA GLY A 554 -20.49 73.65 19.83
C GLY A 554 -19.58 74.03 21.01
N GLU A 555 -20.03 74.92 21.89
CA GLU A 555 -19.34 75.16 23.17
C GLU A 555 -19.77 74.06 24.16
N ILE A 556 -18.81 73.21 24.57
CA ILE A 556 -18.98 72.21 25.63
C ILE A 556 -19.09 72.94 26.98
N VAL A 557 -20.12 72.60 27.74
CA VAL A 557 -20.47 73.19 29.03
C VAL A 557 -20.02 72.30 30.18
N GLU A 558 -20.16 70.98 30.02
CA GLU A 558 -19.81 69.96 31.01
C GLU A 558 -19.47 68.64 30.32
N THR A 559 -18.56 67.86 30.90
CA THR A 559 -18.08 66.58 30.38
C THR A 559 -18.02 65.55 31.50
N GLU A 560 -18.62 64.38 31.31
CA GLU A 560 -18.51 63.25 32.25
C GLU A 560 -18.11 61.96 31.53
N ASN A 561 -17.33 61.10 32.19
CA ASN A 561 -16.99 59.77 31.71
C ASN A 561 -17.77 58.71 32.52
N LYS A 562 -18.45 57.79 31.82
CA LYS A 562 -19.18 56.66 32.41
C LYS A 562 -18.73 55.35 31.77
N MET A 563 -18.96 54.24 32.46
CA MET A 563 -18.81 52.89 31.92
C MET A 563 -20.21 52.28 31.77
N THR A 564 -20.50 51.66 30.62
CA THR A 564 -21.74 50.88 30.47
C THR A 564 -21.68 49.60 31.27
N ILE A 565 -22.85 49.10 31.63
CA ILE A 565 -23.09 47.75 32.16
C ILE A 565 -24.13 47.13 31.23
N GLU A 566 -23.80 45.96 30.66
CA GLU A 566 -24.69 45.24 29.72
C GLU A 566 -25.16 46.14 28.55
N GLY A 567 -24.23 46.95 28.02
CA GLY A 567 -24.49 47.90 26.93
C GLY A 567 -25.26 49.16 27.32
N GLN A 568 -25.62 49.38 28.59
CA GLN A 568 -26.40 50.54 29.05
C GLN A 568 -25.70 51.38 30.12
N VAL A 569 -26.03 52.66 30.21
CA VAL A 569 -25.85 53.47 31.43
C VAL A 569 -26.94 54.51 31.56
N ILE A 570 -27.41 54.73 32.79
CA ILE A 570 -28.31 55.82 33.15
C ILE A 570 -27.52 56.84 33.99
N ILE A 571 -27.70 58.11 33.69
CA ILE A 571 -27.28 59.22 34.56
C ILE A 571 -28.55 59.83 35.14
N GLU A 572 -28.68 59.78 36.46
CA GLU A 572 -29.86 60.21 37.21
C GLU A 572 -29.68 61.64 37.78
N ASP A 573 -30.78 62.31 38.12
CA ASP A 573 -30.81 63.59 38.86
C ASP A 573 -30.07 64.79 38.20
N ILE A 574 -29.99 64.85 36.87
CA ILE A 574 -29.33 65.94 36.14
C ILE A 574 -30.17 67.24 36.22
N ASN A 575 -29.51 68.39 36.47
CA ASN A 575 -30.15 69.70 36.49
C ASN A 575 -29.25 70.78 35.85
N ILE A 576 -29.76 71.48 34.83
CA ILE A 576 -29.04 72.53 34.09
C ILE A 576 -29.58 73.91 34.52
N LYS A 577 -28.72 74.72 35.14
CA LYS A 577 -29.08 75.95 35.86
C LYS A 577 -29.04 77.23 35.02
N THR A 578 -28.91 77.10 33.71
CA THR A 578 -28.74 78.20 32.77
C THR A 578 -29.70 78.06 31.60
N GLN A 579 -30.30 79.18 31.18
CA GLN A 579 -31.23 79.20 30.05
C GLN A 579 -30.46 79.25 28.74
N ASN A 580 -30.60 78.21 27.91
CA ASN A 580 -30.02 78.11 26.56
C ASN A 580 -30.67 76.97 25.78
N GLN A 581 -30.23 76.75 24.54
CA GLN A 581 -30.50 75.55 23.76
C GLN A 581 -29.30 74.60 23.79
N TYR A 582 -29.56 73.33 24.09
CA TYR A 582 -28.60 72.31 24.48
C TYR A 582 -28.77 70.98 23.71
N LEU A 583 -27.72 70.18 23.74
CA LEU A 583 -27.60 68.86 23.14
C LEU A 583 -26.65 68.01 24.01
N TYR A 584 -26.97 66.73 24.24
CA TYR A 584 -25.97 65.77 24.72
C TYR A 584 -25.32 65.03 23.55
N THR A 585 -24.00 64.89 23.58
CA THR A 585 -23.25 64.02 22.67
C THR A 585 -22.50 62.96 23.47
N ALA A 586 -22.39 61.76 22.91
CA ALA A 586 -21.71 60.64 23.56
C ALA A 586 -20.74 59.95 22.59
N THR A 587 -19.52 59.70 23.04
CA THR A 587 -18.40 59.18 22.26
C THR A 587 -17.72 58.03 23.00
N GLY A 588 -17.19 57.04 22.27
CA GLY A 588 -16.42 55.94 22.84
C GLY A 588 -15.47 55.34 21.81
N ILE A 589 -14.45 54.62 22.26
CA ILE A 589 -13.50 53.93 21.37
C ILE A 589 -14.22 52.74 20.72
N GLY A 590 -14.10 52.59 19.40
CA GLY A 590 -14.81 51.56 18.62
C GLY A 590 -16.28 51.87 18.29
N LEU A 591 -16.83 52.98 18.79
CA LEU A 591 -18.25 53.31 18.70
C LEU A 591 -18.53 54.50 17.76
N ILE A 592 -19.63 54.41 16.99
CA ILE A 592 -20.21 55.60 16.32
C ILE A 592 -20.94 56.45 17.36
N SER A 593 -20.60 57.75 17.38
CA SER A 593 -21.06 58.68 18.39
C SER A 593 -22.56 58.98 18.34
N GLY A 594 -23.15 59.02 19.53
CA GLY A 594 -24.56 59.28 19.75
C GLY A 594 -24.85 60.75 20.01
N LYS A 595 -26.08 61.17 19.73
CA LYS A 595 -26.59 62.52 19.99
C LYS A 595 -28.01 62.43 20.52
N SER A 596 -28.32 63.21 21.56
CA SER A 596 -29.71 63.39 21.99
C SER A 596 -30.50 64.22 20.97
N ILE A 597 -31.80 64.35 21.19
CA ILE A 597 -32.56 65.47 20.61
C ILE A 597 -32.06 66.80 21.21
N GLU A 598 -32.22 67.89 20.46
CA GLU A 598 -31.97 69.25 20.92
C GLU A 598 -33.11 69.72 21.85
N PHE A 599 -32.79 70.47 22.91
CA PHE A 599 -33.76 70.94 23.91
C PHE A 599 -33.48 72.38 24.39
N GLU A 600 -34.53 73.11 24.80
CA GLU A 600 -34.44 74.50 25.29
C GLU A 600 -34.82 74.58 26.77
N ILE A 601 -33.99 75.26 27.57
CA ILE A 601 -34.26 75.52 28.99
C ILE A 601 -34.57 77.00 29.20
N LYS A 602 -35.75 77.30 29.77
CA LYS A 602 -36.36 78.63 29.82
C LYS A 602 -37.49 78.71 30.82
N ASP A 603 -37.49 79.77 31.63
CA ASP A 603 -38.52 80.00 32.64
C ASP A 603 -39.61 80.96 32.10
N ILE A 604 -40.88 80.68 32.38
CA ILE A 604 -42.07 81.36 31.81
C ILE A 604 -43.04 81.76 32.96
N TYR A 605 -43.97 82.69 32.74
CA TYR A 605 -44.80 83.31 33.79
C TYR A 605 -46.30 83.40 33.41
N PHE A 606 -47.22 83.40 34.39
CA PHE A 606 -48.69 83.44 34.22
C PHE A 606 -49.40 84.36 35.25
N ASP A 607 -50.65 84.75 35.00
CA ASP A 607 -51.48 85.63 35.86
C ASP A 607 -52.69 84.86 36.46
N TRP A 608 -53.59 85.54 37.18
CA TRP A 608 -54.78 84.98 37.83
C TRP A 608 -55.96 85.94 37.79
N ASN A 609 -57.19 85.43 37.69
CA ASN A 609 -58.40 86.25 37.66
C ASN A 609 -59.22 86.12 38.94
N LEU A 610 -59.87 87.22 39.32
CA LEU A 610 -60.87 87.25 40.38
C LEU A 610 -62.25 87.39 39.72
N THR A 611 -62.94 86.28 39.57
CA THR A 611 -64.35 86.24 39.13
C THR A 611 -65.25 86.08 40.35
N ILE A 612 -66.39 86.75 40.32
CA ILE A 612 -67.33 86.70 41.43
C ILE A 612 -68.71 86.41 40.86
N THR A 613 -69.34 85.36 41.39
CA THR A 613 -70.39 84.63 40.68
C THR A 613 -71.75 85.27 40.86
N GLU A 614 -72.64 84.88 39.95
CA GLU A 614 -74.05 84.74 40.27
C GLU A 614 -74.29 83.60 41.31
N GLU A 615 -73.67 83.66 42.49
CA GLU A 615 -74.09 82.95 43.72
C GLU A 615 -73.69 83.72 45.01
N ASN A 616 -73.02 84.86 44.87
CA ASN A 616 -72.21 85.51 45.91
C ASN A 616 -70.99 84.68 46.32
N THR A 617 -70.51 83.79 45.45
CA THR A 617 -69.28 83.03 45.64
C THR A 617 -68.12 83.75 44.99
N VAL A 618 -67.01 83.89 45.72
CA VAL A 618 -65.77 84.48 45.22
C VAL A 618 -64.93 83.37 44.62
N ILE A 619 -64.52 83.52 43.37
CA ILE A 619 -63.72 82.55 42.63
C ILE A 619 -62.38 83.19 42.26
N ILE A 620 -61.31 82.60 42.76
CA ILE A 620 -59.95 82.89 42.35
C ILE A 620 -59.58 81.81 41.33
N GLU A 621 -59.50 82.20 40.06
CA GLU A 621 -59.20 81.32 38.92
C GLU A 621 -57.83 81.70 38.37
N PHE A 622 -56.82 80.88 38.69
CA PHE A 622 -55.49 81.03 38.11
C PHE A 622 -55.54 80.71 36.62
N GLU A 623 -54.82 81.46 35.76
CA GLU A 623 -54.80 81.17 34.31
C GLU A 623 -54.22 79.78 34.01
N GLU A 624 -53.45 79.24 34.95
CA GLU A 624 -52.92 77.89 34.92
C GLU A 624 -53.06 77.20 36.28
N GLN A 625 -53.34 75.91 36.23
CA GLN A 625 -53.49 75.08 37.42
C GLN A 625 -52.20 75.05 38.26
N LEU A 626 -52.31 75.22 39.58
CA LEU A 626 -51.14 75.30 40.46
C LEU A 626 -50.55 73.91 40.80
N LEU A 627 -49.21 73.85 40.84
CA LEU A 627 -48.43 72.66 41.21
C LEU A 627 -48.49 72.37 42.73
N SER A 628 -48.65 73.41 43.55
CA SER A 628 -48.94 73.27 44.98
C SER A 628 -50.21 74.01 45.35
N LYS A 629 -51.09 73.37 46.14
CA LYS A 629 -52.34 73.99 46.59
C LYS A 629 -52.07 75.19 47.51
N LEU A 630 -52.95 76.18 47.42
CA LEU A 630 -53.04 77.28 48.39
C LEU A 630 -53.96 76.88 49.54
N SER A 631 -53.58 77.27 50.76
CA SER A 631 -54.39 77.14 51.97
C SER A 631 -55.14 78.44 52.24
N SER A 632 -56.16 78.38 53.11
CA SER A 632 -56.88 79.58 53.57
C SER A 632 -56.03 80.61 54.34
N THR A 633 -54.77 80.28 54.67
CA THR A 633 -53.79 81.23 55.24
C THR A 633 -52.85 81.86 54.21
N ASP A 634 -52.84 81.37 52.97
CA ASP A 634 -52.01 81.90 51.88
C ASP A 634 -52.69 83.07 51.13
N ILE A 635 -53.95 83.38 51.47
CA ILE A 635 -54.81 84.36 50.79
C ILE A 635 -55.48 85.25 51.85
N ASN A 636 -55.29 86.58 51.73
CA ASN A 636 -56.00 87.57 52.53
C ASN A 636 -57.16 88.17 51.72
N ILE A 637 -58.30 88.38 52.39
CA ILE A 637 -59.54 88.88 51.78
C ILE A 637 -60.10 90.00 52.65
N GLU A 638 -60.25 91.19 52.07
CA GLU A 638 -60.70 92.40 52.77
C GLU A 638 -61.97 92.97 52.11
N LEU A 639 -62.94 93.39 52.93
CA LEU A 639 -64.14 94.10 52.51
C LEU A 639 -63.98 95.58 52.87
N VAL A 640 -64.47 96.48 52.00
CA VAL A 640 -64.33 97.94 52.19
C VAL A 640 -65.22 98.48 53.31
N ASP A 641 -66.34 97.81 53.60
CA ASP A 641 -67.29 98.14 54.67
C ASP A 641 -67.27 97.08 55.80
N GLU A 642 -67.64 97.45 57.03
CA GLU A 642 -67.59 96.61 58.26
C GLU A 642 -68.63 95.47 58.31
N LEU A 643 -68.86 94.76 57.20
CA LEU A 643 -69.79 93.62 57.10
C LEU A 643 -69.20 92.35 57.75
N LYS A 644 -70.03 91.65 58.54
CA LYS A 644 -69.67 90.39 59.19
C LYS A 644 -70.02 89.19 58.32
N CYS A 645 -69.22 88.97 57.28
CA CYS A 645 -69.26 87.77 56.45
C CYS A 645 -68.34 86.68 57.02
N GLU A 646 -68.78 85.42 57.02
CA GLU A 646 -67.88 84.27 57.22
C GLU A 646 -67.45 83.75 55.84
N PHE A 647 -66.19 83.97 55.49
CA PHE A 647 -65.59 83.43 54.27
C PHE A 647 -65.23 81.97 54.48
N LYS A 648 -65.89 81.07 53.75
CA LYS A 648 -65.64 79.63 53.86
C LYS A 648 -65.16 79.09 52.53
N LEU A 649 -63.90 78.65 52.48
CA LEU A 649 -63.37 77.89 51.35
C LEU A 649 -64.21 76.62 51.20
N ARG A 650 -65.08 76.57 50.18
CA ARG A 650 -66.01 75.46 49.92
C ARG A 650 -65.27 74.25 49.37
N ASN A 651 -64.19 74.49 48.62
CA ASN A 651 -63.50 73.47 47.86
C ASN A 651 -61.99 73.72 47.80
N GLU A 652 -61.22 72.70 48.20
CA GLU A 652 -59.76 72.62 48.04
C GLU A 652 -59.36 71.58 46.97
N ASP A 653 -60.30 70.86 46.34
CA ASP A 653 -59.99 69.69 45.50
C ASP A 653 -59.30 70.06 44.17
N TYR A 654 -59.66 71.21 43.59
CA TYR A 654 -59.06 71.78 42.38
C TYR A 654 -57.92 72.74 42.75
N SER A 655 -56.86 72.83 41.92
CA SER A 655 -55.66 73.64 42.23
C SER A 655 -55.48 74.87 41.34
N ASP A 656 -56.30 75.03 40.31
CA ASP A 656 -56.54 76.21 39.48
C ASP A 656 -57.59 77.14 40.10
N ILE A 657 -58.65 76.58 40.71
CA ILE A 657 -59.85 77.33 41.09
C ILE A 657 -60.14 77.22 42.59
N TYR A 658 -60.00 78.33 43.33
CA TYR A 658 -60.29 78.42 44.76
C TYR A 658 -61.61 79.14 44.98
N ILE A 659 -62.56 78.44 45.60
CA ILE A 659 -63.97 78.84 45.68
C ILE A 659 -64.33 79.16 47.13
N PHE A 660 -64.48 80.46 47.43
CA PHE A 660 -64.89 80.96 48.73
C PHE A 660 -66.39 81.29 48.74
N ASP A 661 -67.15 80.55 49.53
CA ASP A 661 -68.51 80.93 49.90
C ASP A 661 -68.46 82.19 50.76
N ILE A 662 -69.18 83.24 50.37
CA ILE A 662 -69.59 84.28 51.32
C ILE A 662 -70.82 83.78 52.06
N ILE A 663 -70.60 83.18 53.23
CA ILE A 663 -71.71 82.87 54.15
C ILE A 663 -72.04 84.16 54.89
N ALA A 664 -72.85 84.99 54.25
CA ALA A 664 -73.41 86.19 54.86
C ALA A 664 -74.55 85.81 55.82
N GLY A 665 -74.47 86.25 57.07
CA GLY A 665 -75.53 86.08 58.06
C GLY A 665 -76.76 86.99 57.84
N GLU A 666 -76.64 87.93 56.91
CA GLU A 666 -77.65 88.93 56.54
C GLU A 666 -77.68 89.08 55.00
N THR A 667 -78.72 89.69 54.43
CA THR A 667 -78.84 89.86 52.96
C THR A 667 -77.75 90.80 52.42
N ILE A 668 -76.94 90.31 51.49
CA ILE A 668 -75.83 91.04 50.84
C ILE A 668 -76.38 92.26 50.06
N PRO A 669 -75.87 93.49 50.31
CA PRO A 669 -76.26 94.68 49.54
C PRO A 669 -75.68 94.71 48.13
N GLU A 670 -76.42 95.29 47.18
CA GLU A 670 -75.93 95.59 45.83
C GLU A 670 -74.61 96.40 45.90
N LYS A 671 -73.61 95.98 45.11
CA LYS A 671 -72.30 96.65 44.94
C LYS A 671 -71.40 96.70 46.18
N THR A 672 -71.49 95.69 47.04
CA THR A 672 -70.46 95.44 48.06
C THR A 672 -69.14 95.07 47.37
N GLN A 673 -68.07 95.84 47.61
CA GLN A 673 -66.74 95.59 47.00
C GLN A 673 -65.82 94.78 47.92
N ILE A 674 -65.05 93.88 47.30
CA ILE A 674 -64.09 92.98 47.96
C ILE A 674 -62.70 93.07 47.30
N THR A 675 -61.65 92.93 48.09
CA THR A 675 -60.24 92.86 47.69
C THR A 675 -59.63 91.53 48.11
N VAL A 676 -58.77 90.97 47.26
CA VAL A 676 -58.11 89.67 47.48
C VAL A 676 -56.61 89.81 47.20
N ASN A 677 -55.76 89.31 48.10
CA ASN A 677 -54.30 89.38 48.02
C ASN A 677 -53.64 88.03 48.36
N ILE A 678 -52.69 87.56 47.53
CA ILE A 678 -52.01 86.26 47.68
C ILE A 678 -50.62 86.45 48.29
N ILE A 679 -50.32 85.71 49.36
CA ILE A 679 -49.15 85.95 50.25
C ILE A 679 -48.00 84.96 50.01
N LYS A 680 -48.27 83.79 49.43
CA LYS A 680 -47.29 82.68 49.28
C LYS A 680 -46.30 82.94 48.14
N GLU A 681 -45.00 82.97 48.45
CA GLU A 681 -43.93 83.12 47.45
C GLU A 681 -43.70 81.85 46.62
N ASN A 682 -43.10 82.02 45.42
CA ASN A 682 -42.68 80.93 44.51
C ASN A 682 -43.82 79.96 44.11
N ILE A 683 -44.99 80.49 43.78
CA ILE A 683 -46.09 79.72 43.19
C ILE A 683 -45.75 79.39 41.74
N ILE A 684 -45.85 78.09 41.40
CA ILE A 684 -45.57 77.52 40.06
C ILE A 684 -46.81 76.74 39.58
N SER A 685 -47.11 76.78 38.27
CA SER A 685 -48.17 76.00 37.61
C SER A 685 -47.75 74.55 37.28
N ILE A 686 -48.69 73.67 36.92
CA ILE A 686 -48.35 72.31 36.41
C ILE A 686 -47.73 72.37 35.00
N ASN A 687 -47.68 73.55 34.35
CA ASN A 687 -46.90 73.76 33.13
C ASN A 687 -45.48 74.31 33.40
N ASP A 688 -45.07 74.36 34.68
CA ASP A 688 -43.80 74.92 35.16
C ASP A 688 -43.65 76.45 34.99
N HIS A 689 -44.76 77.20 34.92
CA HIS A 689 -44.74 78.67 34.82
C HIS A 689 -44.84 79.32 36.21
N PHE A 690 -44.29 80.52 36.41
CA PHE A 690 -44.25 81.25 37.68
C PHE A 690 -45.34 82.34 37.79
N LEU A 691 -45.96 82.51 38.96
CA LEU A 691 -47.06 83.48 39.15
C LEU A 691 -46.57 84.94 39.15
N ASN A 692 -47.34 85.83 38.51
CA ASN A 692 -47.07 87.27 38.44
C ASN A 692 -48.19 88.10 39.10
N ASN A 693 -47.80 89.02 40.01
CA ASN A 693 -48.65 90.03 40.69
C ASN A 693 -49.75 89.49 41.65
N THR A 694 -49.99 90.15 42.79
CA THR A 694 -50.67 89.49 43.94
C THR A 694 -52.04 90.01 44.37
N GLU A 695 -52.62 91.09 43.80
CA GLU A 695 -53.83 91.76 44.36
C GLU A 695 -54.91 92.16 43.32
N LYS A 696 -56.22 91.82 43.53
CA LYS A 696 -57.40 92.11 42.63
C LYS A 696 -58.76 92.30 43.38
N THR A 697 -59.85 92.78 42.72
CA THR A 697 -61.16 93.21 43.35
C THR A 697 -62.49 92.88 42.56
N GLY A 698 -63.71 92.84 43.18
CA GLY A 698 -65.02 92.51 42.50
C GLY A 698 -66.41 92.64 43.24
N GLU A 699 -67.54 92.12 42.69
CA GLU A 699 -69.00 92.24 43.12
C GLU A 699 -69.93 90.97 42.78
N LEU A 700 -71.17 90.75 43.33
CA LEU A 700 -71.85 89.41 43.62
C LEU A 700 -73.38 89.16 43.19
N ASN A 701 -73.90 87.93 42.78
CA ASN A 701 -75.37 87.56 42.48
C ASN A 701 -75.94 86.10 42.84
N LEU A 702 -76.72 85.31 42.01
CA LEU A 702 -77.45 84.00 42.41
C LEU A 702 -77.77 82.82 41.36
N TYR A 703 -77.62 81.49 41.68
CA TYR A 703 -77.71 80.28 40.75
C TYR A 703 -78.07 78.86 41.39
N GLU A 704 -78.41 77.81 40.58
CA GLU A 704 -78.46 76.31 40.84
C GLU A 704 -78.61 75.50 39.48
N TYR A 705 -78.57 74.16 39.20
CA TYR A 705 -78.53 72.81 39.88
C TYR A 705 -77.99 71.68 38.90
N LYS A 706 -78.06 70.35 39.22
CA LYS A 706 -77.52 69.18 38.46
C LYS A 706 -78.52 68.00 38.18
N CYS A 707 -78.05 66.78 37.83
CA CYS A 707 -78.85 65.60 37.38
C CYS A 707 -78.18 64.21 37.65
N PRO A 708 -78.88 63.06 37.48
CA PRO A 708 -78.41 61.68 37.76
C PRO A 708 -78.00 60.84 36.51
N SER A 709 -77.78 59.52 36.68
CA SER A 709 -77.32 58.54 35.67
C SER A 709 -78.17 57.23 35.65
N SER A 710 -77.87 56.31 34.71
CA SER A 710 -78.41 54.93 34.64
C SER A 710 -77.43 53.92 34.01
N ASP A 711 -76.88 54.29 32.86
CA ASP A 711 -75.82 53.62 32.08
C ASP A 711 -74.54 54.50 32.20
N TYR A 712 -73.59 54.49 31.24
CA TYR A 712 -72.60 55.58 31.21
C TYR A 712 -73.22 56.86 30.60
N PHE A 713 -73.08 58.00 31.30
CA PHE A 713 -73.68 59.28 30.90
C PHE A 713 -72.78 60.00 29.89
N ASP A 714 -73.28 60.16 28.67
CA ASP A 714 -72.63 60.85 27.57
C ASP A 714 -72.79 62.38 27.77
N VAL A 715 -71.73 63.01 28.31
CA VAL A 715 -71.72 64.42 28.72
C VAL A 715 -72.06 65.38 27.56
N LEU A 716 -71.72 65.02 26.32
CA LEU A 716 -72.01 65.81 25.11
C LEU A 716 -73.48 65.71 24.69
N LEU A 717 -74.14 64.58 24.95
CA LEU A 717 -75.52 64.32 24.52
C LEU A 717 -76.57 64.40 25.65
N LYS A 718 -76.12 64.51 26.91
CA LYS A 718 -76.94 64.53 28.14
C LYS A 718 -77.89 63.31 28.26
N LEU A 719 -77.43 62.15 27.78
CA LEU A 719 -78.16 60.87 27.72
C LEU A 719 -77.22 59.70 28.05
N CYS A 720 -77.76 58.48 28.22
CA CYS A 720 -77.05 57.31 28.73
C CYS A 720 -76.85 56.20 27.66
N LYS A 721 -75.74 55.41 27.72
CA LYS A 721 -75.32 54.39 26.71
C LYS A 721 -74.62 53.12 27.26
N THR A 722 -74.53 52.08 26.41
CA THR A 722 -74.17 50.67 26.72
C THR A 722 -72.82 50.15 26.14
N CYS A 723 -72.47 48.88 26.46
CA CYS A 723 -71.14 48.22 26.32
C CYS A 723 -70.88 47.37 25.03
N LEU A 724 -69.64 46.82 24.89
CA LEU A 724 -69.14 46.10 23.70
C LEU A 724 -68.43 44.74 24.01
N SER A 725 -68.56 43.76 23.11
CA SER A 725 -67.95 42.40 23.16
C SER A 725 -66.41 42.42 22.98
N PRO A 726 -65.59 41.51 23.57
CA PRO A 726 -65.93 40.32 24.36
C PRO A 726 -66.24 40.59 25.85
N CYS A 727 -66.63 41.81 26.20
CA CYS A 727 -67.01 42.17 27.56
C CYS A 727 -68.50 41.96 27.88
N ILE A 728 -68.80 41.75 29.16
CA ILE A 728 -70.17 41.61 29.70
C ILE A 728 -70.64 42.86 30.47
N GLU A 729 -69.74 43.57 31.16
CA GLU A 729 -70.03 44.72 32.05
C GLU A 729 -68.92 45.78 31.87
N CYS A 730 -69.25 47.08 31.71
CA CYS A 730 -68.27 48.13 31.38
C CYS A 730 -68.52 49.48 32.07
N GLU A 731 -67.44 50.27 32.20
CA GLU A 731 -67.46 51.67 32.67
C GLU A 731 -67.45 52.68 31.49
N SER A 732 -67.02 52.22 30.31
CA SER A 732 -66.97 52.96 29.05
C SER A 732 -66.98 51.97 27.88
N SER A 733 -67.00 52.44 26.62
CA SER A 733 -66.97 51.57 25.43
C SER A 733 -65.69 50.74 25.24
N ILE A 734 -64.74 50.78 26.18
CA ILE A 734 -63.42 50.10 26.11
C ILE A 734 -63.08 49.34 27.41
N ILE A 735 -63.44 49.88 28.58
CA ILE A 735 -63.00 49.35 29.88
C ILE A 735 -63.90 48.20 30.34
N CYS A 736 -63.35 46.98 30.40
CA CYS A 736 -64.10 45.77 30.74
C CYS A 736 -63.93 45.29 32.18
N THR A 737 -64.99 44.76 32.80
CA THR A 737 -64.90 44.11 34.12
C THR A 737 -65.05 42.58 34.10
N LYS A 738 -65.41 41.96 32.96
CA LYS A 738 -65.72 40.51 32.89
C LYS A 738 -65.68 39.89 31.48
N CYS A 739 -64.97 38.76 31.35
CA CYS A 739 -64.60 38.09 30.09
C CYS A 739 -65.32 36.73 29.84
N ILE A 740 -64.99 36.09 28.70
CA ILE A 740 -65.54 34.80 28.23
C ILE A 740 -64.62 33.59 28.50
N GLU A 741 -65.13 32.37 28.28
CA GLU A 741 -64.41 31.12 28.53
C GLU A 741 -63.19 30.90 27.60
N ASN A 742 -62.17 30.18 28.07
CA ASN A 742 -60.84 30.03 27.45
C ASN A 742 -60.04 31.34 27.24
N SER A 743 -60.51 32.45 27.80
CA SER A 743 -59.79 33.73 27.90
C SER A 743 -59.49 34.10 29.36
N TYR A 744 -58.54 35.01 29.60
CA TYR A 744 -58.26 35.62 30.89
C TYR A 744 -58.34 37.16 30.80
N LEU A 745 -58.63 37.82 31.94
CA LEU A 745 -58.64 39.28 32.04
C LEU A 745 -57.22 39.79 32.28
N THR A 746 -56.74 40.67 31.41
CA THR A 746 -55.45 41.34 31.53
C THR A 746 -55.49 42.47 32.57
N ILE A 747 -54.31 42.91 33.02
CA ILE A 747 -54.16 44.00 34.01
C ILE A 747 -54.80 45.31 33.51
N SER A 748 -54.81 45.53 32.19
CA SER A 748 -55.43 46.67 31.51
C SER A 748 -56.96 46.54 31.31
N LYS A 749 -57.63 45.60 31.98
CA LYS A 749 -59.09 45.38 31.88
C LYS A 749 -59.56 45.02 30.45
N VAL A 750 -58.83 44.12 29.77
CA VAL A 750 -59.15 43.55 28.44
C VAL A 750 -59.07 42.02 28.49
N CYS A 751 -59.64 41.28 27.53
CA CYS A 751 -59.73 39.81 27.53
C CYS A 751 -58.80 39.17 26.48
N ASP A 752 -58.03 38.14 26.84
CA ASP A 752 -57.03 37.51 25.95
C ASP A 752 -57.04 35.97 26.01
N CYS A 753 -56.68 35.26 24.93
CA CYS A 753 -56.80 33.79 24.83
C CYS A 753 -55.64 33.01 25.49
N ASN A 754 -55.92 31.77 25.92
CA ASN A 754 -54.92 30.84 26.49
C ASN A 754 -53.91 30.27 25.46
N LEU A 755 -52.74 29.83 25.94
CA LEU A 755 -51.69 29.17 25.15
C LEU A 755 -52.23 27.98 24.33
N GLY A 756 -51.94 27.96 23.02
CA GLY A 756 -52.45 26.99 22.06
C GLY A 756 -53.75 27.40 21.33
N TYR A 757 -54.34 28.56 21.64
CA TYR A 757 -55.65 29.00 21.15
C TYR A 757 -55.66 30.45 20.63
N SER A 758 -56.50 30.76 19.63
CA SER A 758 -56.67 32.11 19.07
C SER A 758 -58.06 32.40 18.46
N GLY A 759 -58.36 33.69 18.25
CA GLY A 759 -59.59 34.20 17.63
C GLY A 759 -60.72 34.52 18.61
N ASP A 760 -61.81 35.16 18.14
CA ASP A 760 -62.94 35.69 18.94
C ASP A 760 -63.67 34.66 19.84
N ILE A 761 -63.36 33.37 19.67
CA ILE A 761 -63.90 32.22 20.42
C ILE A 761 -62.80 31.28 20.95
N CYS A 762 -61.53 31.71 20.94
CA CYS A 762 -60.33 30.97 21.35
C CYS A 762 -60.28 29.52 20.85
N SER A 763 -59.99 29.31 19.56
CA SER A 763 -59.92 28.00 18.89
C SER A 763 -58.48 27.46 18.75
N ARG A 764 -58.28 26.14 18.71
CA ARG A 764 -56.96 25.48 18.91
C ARG A 764 -56.15 25.24 17.64
N ASN A 765 -54.84 25.55 17.67
CA ASN A 765 -53.93 25.50 16.52
C ASN A 765 -52.86 24.37 16.61
N TYR A 766 -52.36 23.91 15.46
CA TYR A 766 -51.35 22.85 15.34
C TYR A 766 -50.39 23.07 14.17
N PHE A 767 -49.14 22.62 14.32
CA PHE A 767 -48.13 22.61 13.25
C PHE A 767 -47.46 21.22 13.09
N HIS A 768 -46.67 21.02 12.03
CA HIS A 768 -46.10 19.73 11.65
C HIS A 768 -44.57 19.76 11.52
N SER A 769 -43.96 18.58 11.56
CA SER A 769 -42.55 18.36 11.25
C SER A 769 -42.37 17.18 10.27
N SER A 770 -41.28 17.20 9.50
CA SER A 770 -40.90 16.13 8.57
C SER A 770 -39.40 15.86 8.62
N ILE A 771 -38.98 14.65 8.25
CA ILE A 771 -37.58 14.22 8.26
C ILE A 771 -37.09 13.94 6.83
N PHE A 772 -35.88 14.41 6.55
CA PHE A 772 -35.11 14.15 5.34
C PHE A 772 -33.78 13.52 5.75
N ILE A 773 -33.28 12.56 4.96
CA ILE A 773 -31.99 11.91 5.16
C ILE A 773 -31.24 11.94 3.83
N SER A 774 -30.05 12.51 3.81
CA SER A 774 -29.22 12.60 2.62
C SER A 774 -28.60 11.25 2.25
N SER A 775 -28.09 11.13 1.01
CA SER A 775 -27.24 10.01 0.59
C SER A 775 -25.92 9.88 1.38
N THR A 776 -25.55 10.92 2.15
CA THR A 776 -24.40 10.95 3.07
C THR A 776 -24.79 10.71 4.53
N ASN A 777 -26.04 10.29 4.80
CA ASN A 777 -26.60 10.05 6.13
C ASN A 777 -26.63 11.28 7.07
N GLN A 778 -26.60 12.49 6.51
CA GLN A 778 -26.97 13.69 7.25
C GLN A 778 -28.49 13.71 7.43
N ILE A 779 -28.94 13.95 8.65
CA ILE A 779 -30.36 13.88 9.02
C ILE A 779 -30.86 15.30 9.28
N SER A 780 -31.85 15.74 8.51
CA SER A 780 -32.44 17.07 8.60
C SER A 780 -33.93 16.97 8.92
N ILE A 781 -34.34 17.53 10.06
CA ILE A 781 -35.74 17.69 10.45
C ILE A 781 -36.16 19.11 10.09
N SER A 782 -37.33 19.26 9.45
CA SER A 782 -37.92 20.54 9.08
C SER A 782 -39.27 20.72 9.76
N PHE A 783 -39.59 21.97 10.14
CA PHE A 783 -40.83 22.35 10.81
C PHE A 783 -41.65 23.29 9.91
N SER A 784 -42.98 23.12 9.89
CA SER A 784 -43.87 23.95 9.05
C SER A 784 -44.03 25.39 9.56
N GLU A 785 -43.80 25.58 10.86
CA GLU A 785 -43.79 26.87 11.56
C GLU A 785 -42.47 27.01 12.31
N PRO A 786 -41.99 28.23 12.58
CA PRO A 786 -40.80 28.44 13.38
C PRO A 786 -41.06 28.10 14.85
N LEU A 787 -40.13 27.40 15.50
CA LEU A 787 -40.17 27.02 16.91
C LEU A 787 -39.98 28.23 17.84
N SER A 788 -40.78 28.33 18.90
CA SER A 788 -40.63 29.41 19.90
C SER A 788 -39.40 29.25 20.80
N GLU A 789 -38.84 28.03 20.87
CA GLU A 789 -37.64 27.70 21.63
C GLU A 789 -36.82 26.65 20.84
N PRO A 790 -35.48 26.72 20.84
CA PRO A 790 -34.66 25.65 20.28
C PRO A 790 -34.78 24.37 21.13
N LEU A 791 -34.97 23.23 20.45
CA LEU A 791 -34.89 21.90 21.04
C LEU A 791 -33.45 21.58 21.48
N MET A 792 -33.29 21.03 22.68
CA MET A 792 -32.01 20.54 23.22
C MET A 792 -31.88 19.02 23.06
N LEU A 793 -30.68 18.46 23.25
CA LEU A 793 -30.42 17.01 23.23
C LEU A 793 -31.26 16.19 24.23
N ASN A 794 -31.81 16.81 25.28
CA ASN A 794 -32.70 16.17 26.25
C ASN A 794 -34.18 16.18 25.82
N ASP A 795 -34.55 16.95 24.79
CA ASP A 795 -35.93 17.11 24.33
C ASP A 795 -36.39 16.02 23.36
N PHE A 796 -35.50 15.12 22.94
CA PHE A 796 -35.76 14.06 21.97
C PHE A 796 -34.89 12.81 22.19
N GLU A 797 -35.28 11.70 21.55
CA GLU A 797 -34.48 10.48 21.43
C GLU A 797 -34.37 9.99 19.97
N ALA A 798 -33.25 9.35 19.67
CA ALA A 798 -32.91 8.83 18.35
C ALA A 798 -32.61 7.32 18.41
N PHE A 799 -33.13 6.58 17.44
CA PHE A 799 -32.98 5.12 17.35
C PHE A 799 -32.62 4.69 15.92
N ILE A 800 -31.79 3.66 15.80
CA ILE A 800 -31.56 2.91 14.55
C ILE A 800 -32.07 1.49 14.79
N ASN A 801 -33.01 1.02 13.97
CA ASN A 801 -33.58 -0.34 14.07
C ASN A 801 -34.11 -0.72 15.48
N LEU A 802 -34.61 0.28 16.23
CA LEU A 802 -35.06 0.21 17.64
C LEU A 802 -33.96 0.20 18.72
N GLU A 803 -32.67 0.20 18.36
CA GLU A 803 -31.58 0.44 19.29
C GLU A 803 -31.32 1.95 19.45
N LYS A 804 -31.10 2.43 20.68
CA LYS A 804 -30.86 3.86 20.95
C LYS A 804 -29.44 4.25 20.48
N THR A 805 -29.36 5.22 19.58
CA THR A 805 -28.10 5.72 19.00
C THR A 805 -27.82 7.14 19.51
N ASN A 806 -26.54 7.44 19.77
CA ASN A 806 -26.10 8.79 20.07
C ASN A 806 -26.11 9.65 18.79
N VAL A 807 -26.68 10.84 18.90
CA VAL A 807 -26.67 11.85 17.82
C VAL A 807 -26.20 13.19 18.38
N ASN A 808 -25.43 13.92 17.59
CA ASN A 808 -25.02 15.29 17.90
C ASN A 808 -25.84 16.26 17.05
N ILE A 809 -26.23 17.41 17.62
CA ILE A 809 -26.81 18.50 16.83
C ILE A 809 -25.68 19.15 16.05
N SER A 810 -25.78 19.20 14.72
CA SER A 810 -24.73 19.76 13.85
C SER A 810 -25.03 21.20 13.42
N SER A 811 -26.30 21.58 13.35
CA SER A 811 -26.78 22.97 13.19
C SER A 811 -28.28 23.04 13.44
N GLN A 812 -28.79 24.21 13.79
CA GLN A 812 -30.21 24.41 14.11
C GLN A 812 -30.65 25.84 13.79
N THR A 813 -31.89 25.99 13.34
CA THR A 813 -32.60 27.26 13.13
C THR A 813 -34.00 27.14 13.73
N SER A 814 -34.81 28.20 13.72
CA SER A 814 -36.21 28.10 14.15
C SER A 814 -37.05 27.15 13.27
N LYS A 815 -36.64 26.85 12.03
CA LYS A 815 -37.39 25.97 11.10
C LYS A 815 -36.69 24.65 10.72
N THR A 816 -35.43 24.45 11.11
CA THR A 816 -34.66 23.23 10.80
C THR A 816 -33.78 22.77 11.95
N LEU A 817 -33.63 21.45 12.10
CA LEU A 817 -32.71 20.80 13.04
C LEU A 817 -31.90 19.75 12.28
N ASN A 818 -30.59 19.92 12.22
CA ASN A 818 -29.66 18.99 11.59
C ASN A 818 -28.93 18.15 12.65
N LEU A 819 -28.85 16.84 12.40
CA LEU A 819 -28.25 15.86 13.28
C LEU A 819 -27.14 15.10 12.56
N ALA A 820 -26.04 14.87 13.27
CA ALA A 820 -24.94 14.00 12.87
C ALA A 820 -24.96 12.69 13.69
N LEU A 821 -24.75 11.57 13.00
CA LEU A 821 -24.52 10.26 13.60
C LEU A 821 -23.06 10.13 14.07
N ASP A 822 -22.80 9.27 15.05
CA ASP A 822 -21.43 8.89 15.43
C ASP A 822 -20.73 8.15 14.27
N PRO A 823 -19.59 8.64 13.76
CA PRO A 823 -18.89 8.03 12.61
C PRO A 823 -18.32 6.63 12.91
N ASN A 824 -18.36 6.16 14.15
CA ASN A 824 -17.85 4.83 14.55
C ASN A 824 -18.89 3.71 14.44
N GLN A 825 -20.15 4.01 14.08
CA GLN A 825 -21.23 3.01 13.99
C GLN A 825 -21.39 2.47 12.55
N GLU A 826 -21.22 1.16 12.34
CA GLU A 826 -21.52 0.50 11.05
C GLU A 826 -23.05 0.46 10.82
N ILE A 827 -23.52 0.77 9.60
CA ILE A 827 -24.95 0.88 9.29
C ILE A 827 -25.33 -0.06 8.14
N GLU A 828 -26.15 -1.07 8.44
CA GLU A 828 -26.66 -2.02 7.44
C GLU A 828 -27.64 -1.35 6.46
N LYS A 829 -27.58 -1.79 5.20
CA LYS A 829 -28.38 -1.26 4.09
C LYS A 829 -29.88 -1.44 4.33
N GLY A 830 -30.60 -0.32 4.43
CA GLY A 830 -32.06 -0.33 4.66
C GLY A 830 -32.46 -0.18 6.14
N SER A 831 -31.51 0.11 7.03
CA SER A 831 -31.79 0.47 8.42
C SER A 831 -32.72 1.68 8.53
N ILE A 832 -33.59 1.67 9.53
CA ILE A 832 -34.59 2.72 9.78
C ILE A 832 -34.15 3.60 10.95
N PHE A 833 -33.96 4.89 10.68
CA PHE A 833 -33.85 5.91 11.71
C PHE A 833 -35.24 6.25 12.25
N THR A 834 -35.37 6.38 13.57
CA THR A 834 -36.56 6.88 14.26
C THR A 834 -36.17 8.00 15.21
N PHE A 835 -36.85 9.14 15.10
CA PHE A 835 -36.73 10.29 15.99
C PHE A 835 -38.03 10.46 16.79
N VAL A 836 -37.94 10.71 18.09
CA VAL A 836 -39.09 10.80 19.01
C VAL A 836 -38.96 12.04 19.89
N TYR A 837 -40.01 12.86 19.99
CA TYR A 837 -40.04 14.02 20.89
C TYR A 837 -40.35 13.60 22.33
N ILE A 838 -39.55 14.06 23.29
CA ILE A 838 -39.74 13.88 24.73
C ILE A 838 -40.37 15.13 25.37
N LYS A 839 -40.04 16.33 24.87
CA LYS A 839 -40.63 17.60 25.35
C LYS A 839 -42.15 17.61 25.09
N ASN A 840 -42.94 17.59 26.17
CA ASN A 840 -44.40 17.37 26.12
C ASN A 840 -45.17 18.40 25.26
N ASN A 841 -44.75 19.67 25.31
CA ASN A 841 -45.28 20.75 24.51
C ASN A 841 -44.11 21.37 23.73
N VAL A 842 -44.06 21.14 22.42
CA VAL A 842 -43.22 21.92 21.50
C VAL A 842 -44.14 22.91 20.80
N THR A 843 -43.83 24.20 20.94
CA THR A 843 -44.62 25.34 20.48
C THR A 843 -43.95 26.08 19.32
N SER A 844 -44.76 26.69 18.46
CA SER A 844 -44.29 27.66 17.46
C SER A 844 -44.36 29.09 17.97
N GLU A 845 -43.64 30.01 17.31
CA GLU A 845 -43.77 31.47 17.53
C GLU A 845 -45.22 31.95 17.34
N TYR A 846 -46.04 31.22 16.56
CA TYR A 846 -47.45 31.52 16.30
C TYR A 846 -48.41 30.85 17.29
N ASN A 847 -47.93 30.38 18.45
CA ASN A 847 -48.74 29.75 19.51
C ASN A 847 -49.45 28.44 19.07
N SER A 848 -48.92 27.74 18.05
CA SER A 848 -49.36 26.41 17.64
C SER A 848 -48.61 25.30 18.39
N LEU A 849 -49.20 24.10 18.50
CA LEU A 849 -48.56 22.92 19.10
C LEU A 849 -48.18 21.86 18.06
N ILE A 850 -47.06 21.14 18.27
CA ILE A 850 -46.62 20.08 17.36
C ILE A 850 -47.64 18.93 17.28
N SER A 851 -48.01 18.52 16.06
CA SER A 851 -48.96 17.42 15.82
C SER A 851 -48.30 16.04 15.71
N ASN A 852 -47.00 15.98 15.42
CA ASN A 852 -46.28 14.75 15.04
C ASN A 852 -45.37 14.31 16.21
N LYS A 853 -45.55 13.10 16.75
CA LYS A 853 -44.76 12.61 17.92
C LYS A 853 -43.52 11.78 17.58
N GLU A 854 -43.51 11.13 16.42
CA GLU A 854 -42.35 10.40 15.90
C GLU A 854 -42.15 10.69 14.41
N LEU A 855 -40.90 10.63 13.95
CA LEU A 855 -40.50 10.76 12.55
C LEU A 855 -39.61 9.56 12.17
N LYS A 856 -39.76 9.04 10.96
CA LYS A 856 -39.03 7.84 10.49
C LYS A 856 -38.48 8.02 9.08
N GLY A 857 -37.27 7.53 8.84
CA GLY A 857 -36.60 7.59 7.53
C GLY A 857 -35.61 6.44 7.34
N PHE A 858 -35.24 6.16 6.09
CA PHE A 858 -34.25 5.12 5.77
C PHE A 858 -32.85 5.70 5.71
N ILE A 859 -31.88 4.99 6.30
CA ILE A 859 -30.46 5.34 6.28
C ILE A 859 -29.76 4.57 5.15
N TYR A 860 -28.82 5.23 4.46
CA TYR A 860 -27.99 4.59 3.44
C TYR A 860 -26.84 3.80 4.07
N GLU A 861 -26.35 2.79 3.34
CA GLU A 861 -25.32 1.85 3.79
C GLU A 861 -23.99 2.59 4.07
N HIS A 862 -23.61 2.70 5.36
CA HIS A 862 -22.33 3.27 5.76
C HIS A 862 -21.39 2.18 6.26
N LYS A 863 -20.34 1.92 5.48
CA LYS A 863 -19.21 1.08 5.83
C LYS A 863 -18.05 1.98 6.22
N LEU A 864 -17.39 1.65 7.33
CA LEU A 864 -16.14 2.30 7.74
C LEU A 864 -15.14 2.27 6.59
N ILE A 865 -14.75 3.45 6.11
CA ILE A 865 -13.73 3.59 5.07
C ILE A 865 -12.39 3.09 5.63
N ASN A 866 -11.61 2.48 4.75
CA ASN A 866 -10.46 1.66 5.11
C ASN A 866 -9.31 2.48 5.71
N ILE A 867 -9.24 2.54 7.05
CA ILE A 867 -7.97 2.71 7.78
C ILE A 867 -7.17 1.40 7.67
N SER A 868 -6.88 0.97 6.43
CA SER A 868 -6.10 -0.23 6.14
C SER A 868 -4.74 0.08 5.56
N ASP A 869 -4.59 1.01 4.63
CA ASP A 869 -3.47 0.92 3.69
C ASP A 869 -2.15 1.47 4.25
N GLU A 870 -2.18 2.53 5.08
CA GLU A 870 -1.03 2.91 5.91
C GLU A 870 -0.64 1.79 6.89
N TYR A 871 -1.61 1.23 7.63
CA TYR A 871 -1.37 0.14 8.59
C TYR A 871 -0.94 -1.17 7.94
N VAL A 872 -1.36 -1.43 6.69
CA VAL A 872 -0.91 -2.57 5.88
C VAL A 872 0.49 -2.30 5.38
N ASN A 873 0.82 -1.09 4.90
CA ASN A 873 2.20 -0.73 4.56
C ASN A 873 3.14 -0.84 5.76
N ILE A 874 2.73 -0.45 6.96
CA ILE A 874 3.50 -0.66 8.20
C ILE A 874 3.66 -2.16 8.50
N LEU A 875 2.60 -2.97 8.35
CA LEU A 875 2.64 -4.41 8.62
C LEU A 875 3.34 -5.25 7.54
N GLU A 876 3.35 -4.82 6.28
CA GLU A 876 4.16 -5.39 5.20
C GLU A 876 5.61 -4.97 5.34
N ASN A 877 5.92 -3.71 5.69
CA ASN A 877 7.30 -3.30 6.02
C ASN A 877 7.86 -4.04 7.25
N LEU A 878 7.05 -4.26 8.29
CA LEU A 878 7.41 -5.13 9.42
C LEU A 878 7.55 -6.60 8.99
N GLY A 879 6.68 -7.07 8.09
CA GLY A 879 6.73 -8.40 7.52
C GLY A 879 7.98 -8.66 6.70
N ILE A 880 8.44 -7.69 5.89
CA ILE A 880 9.56 -7.84 4.94
C ILE A 880 10.90 -7.57 5.63
N ASN A 881 11.04 -6.41 6.28
CA ASN A 881 12.35 -5.95 6.76
C ASN A 881 12.80 -6.69 8.02
N ALA A 882 11.87 -7.01 8.94
CA ALA A 882 12.26 -7.58 10.22
C ALA A 882 12.76 -9.04 10.12
N PRO A 883 12.20 -9.97 9.30
CA PRO A 883 12.75 -11.32 9.16
C PRO A 883 14.17 -11.31 8.58
N LEU A 884 14.45 -10.45 7.61
CA LEU A 884 15.80 -10.27 7.06
C LEU A 884 16.76 -9.70 8.13
N ALA A 885 16.41 -8.57 8.74
CA ALA A 885 17.25 -7.92 9.76
C ALA A 885 17.51 -8.83 10.97
N SER A 886 16.49 -9.53 11.47
CA SER A 886 16.67 -10.43 12.62
C SER A 886 17.44 -11.70 12.23
N SER A 887 17.28 -12.23 11.01
CA SER A 887 18.10 -13.35 10.52
C SER A 887 19.59 -12.98 10.51
N ILE A 888 19.94 -11.75 10.08
CA ILE A 888 21.30 -11.23 10.18
C ILE A 888 21.77 -11.17 11.65
N ILE A 889 20.92 -10.71 12.57
CA ILE A 889 21.22 -10.68 14.02
C ILE A 889 21.44 -12.09 14.59
N PHE A 890 20.63 -13.09 14.23
CA PHE A 890 20.77 -14.47 14.72
C PHE A 890 21.96 -15.22 14.09
N ILE A 891 22.28 -14.96 12.81
CA ILE A 891 23.51 -15.44 12.16
C ILE A 891 24.73 -14.83 12.88
N THR A 892 24.77 -13.51 13.03
CA THR A 892 25.87 -12.78 13.67
C THR A 892 26.04 -13.21 15.13
N GLY A 893 24.95 -13.29 15.88
CA GLY A 893 24.93 -13.75 17.27
C GLY A 893 25.42 -15.20 17.42
N SER A 894 25.03 -16.10 16.51
CA SER A 894 25.50 -17.49 16.51
C SER A 894 26.99 -17.61 16.18
N ILE A 895 27.53 -16.73 15.33
CA ILE A 895 28.97 -16.62 15.05
C ILE A 895 29.72 -16.09 16.28
N VAL A 896 29.23 -15.01 16.90
CA VAL A 896 29.82 -14.37 18.10
C VAL A 896 29.84 -15.33 19.30
N ILE A 897 28.79 -16.12 19.50
CA ILE A 897 28.73 -17.16 20.55
C ILE A 897 29.49 -18.43 20.11
N SER A 898 29.72 -18.61 18.81
CA SER A 898 30.23 -19.83 18.18
C SER A 898 29.35 -21.06 18.46
N ASP A 899 28.03 -20.86 18.51
CA ASP A 899 27.02 -21.89 18.78
C ASP A 899 25.83 -21.80 17.78
N PRO A 900 25.68 -22.75 16.84
CA PRO A 900 24.59 -22.77 15.87
C PRO A 900 23.23 -23.18 16.47
N VAL A 901 23.15 -23.53 17.77
CA VAL A 901 21.88 -23.82 18.46
C VAL A 901 20.91 -22.64 18.33
N VAL A 902 21.39 -21.40 18.46
CA VAL A 902 20.54 -20.20 18.52
C VAL A 902 19.86 -19.93 17.17
N LEU A 903 20.62 -19.88 16.08
CA LEU A 903 20.09 -19.77 14.72
C LEU A 903 19.09 -20.88 14.39
N GLY A 904 19.38 -22.12 14.80
CA GLY A 904 18.48 -23.25 14.57
C GLY A 904 17.14 -23.13 15.30
N ASN A 905 17.15 -22.68 16.56
CA ASN A 905 15.92 -22.48 17.34
C ASN A 905 15.08 -21.33 16.77
N TYR A 906 15.72 -20.24 16.34
CA TYR A 906 15.06 -19.12 15.65
C TYR A 906 14.37 -19.57 14.35
N ILE A 907 15.09 -20.27 13.45
CA ILE A 907 14.52 -20.76 12.18
C ILE A 907 13.36 -21.72 12.44
N ASN A 908 13.52 -22.69 13.34
CA ASN A 908 12.44 -23.62 13.72
C ASN A 908 11.19 -22.87 14.22
N THR A 909 11.37 -21.80 15.00
CA THR A 909 10.26 -20.99 15.54
C THR A 909 9.49 -20.30 14.42
N ILE A 910 10.18 -19.71 13.44
CA ILE A 910 9.54 -19.06 12.29
C ILE A 910 8.87 -20.10 11.36
N GLU A 911 9.49 -21.25 11.11
CA GLU A 911 8.86 -22.36 10.37
C GLU A 911 7.50 -22.74 10.97
N TYR A 912 7.41 -22.86 12.31
CA TYR A 912 6.15 -23.19 12.99
C TYR A 912 5.10 -22.07 12.93
N PHE A 913 5.49 -20.81 12.67
CA PHE A 913 4.55 -19.70 12.50
C PHE A 913 4.01 -19.61 11.07
N TYR A 914 4.84 -19.58 10.02
CA TYR A 914 4.30 -19.49 8.64
C TYR A 914 3.65 -20.79 8.16
N CYS A 915 3.89 -21.94 8.81
CA CYS A 915 3.23 -23.20 8.49
C CYS A 915 1.69 -23.13 8.42
N PHE A 916 1.05 -22.26 9.22
CA PHE A 916 -0.40 -22.08 9.21
C PHE A 916 -0.97 -21.62 7.86
N TYR A 917 -0.16 -20.92 7.07
CA TYR A 917 -0.54 -20.46 5.73
C TYR A 917 -0.93 -21.63 4.82
N TYR A 918 -0.17 -22.74 4.86
CA TYR A 918 -0.40 -23.90 4.00
C TYR A 918 -1.71 -24.63 4.29
N PHE A 919 -2.31 -24.46 5.48
CA PHE A 919 -3.60 -25.07 5.80
C PHE A 919 -4.77 -24.39 5.08
N GLY A 920 -4.54 -23.28 4.37
CA GLY A 920 -5.54 -22.63 3.50
C GLY A 920 -6.75 -22.10 4.27
N LEU A 921 -6.52 -21.57 5.46
CA LEU A 921 -7.56 -21.19 6.42
C LEU A 921 -8.31 -19.93 6.02
N ASP A 922 -9.59 -19.85 6.40
CA ASP A 922 -10.37 -18.61 6.37
C ASP A 922 -9.95 -17.70 7.53
N ILE A 923 -8.98 -16.84 7.26
CA ILE A 923 -8.41 -15.83 8.16
C ILE A 923 -8.29 -14.47 7.46
N HIS A 924 -8.23 -13.38 8.23
CA HIS A 924 -8.19 -12.02 7.70
C HIS A 924 -6.98 -11.77 6.77
N LYS A 925 -7.18 -10.97 5.70
CA LYS A 925 -6.16 -10.62 4.69
C LYS A 925 -4.82 -10.21 5.32
N THR A 926 -4.86 -9.34 6.33
CA THR A 926 -3.67 -8.86 7.06
C THR A 926 -2.85 -9.96 7.72
N LEU A 927 -3.48 -10.97 8.35
CA LEU A 927 -2.74 -12.10 8.93
C LEU A 927 -2.20 -13.03 7.84
N LYS A 928 -2.96 -13.25 6.76
CA LYS A 928 -2.48 -14.04 5.61
C LYS A 928 -1.22 -13.40 4.99
N ILE A 929 -1.22 -12.07 4.83
CA ILE A 929 -0.06 -11.28 4.38
C ILE A 929 1.10 -11.38 5.37
N PHE A 930 0.88 -11.11 6.65
CA PHE A 930 1.97 -11.17 7.64
C PHE A 930 2.61 -12.57 7.72
N LEU A 931 1.81 -13.64 7.63
CA LEU A 931 2.31 -15.02 7.57
C LEU A 931 3.07 -15.36 6.28
N ARG A 932 2.81 -14.65 5.16
CA ARG A 932 3.55 -14.79 3.89
C ARG A 932 5.00 -14.31 4.05
N GLU A 933 5.18 -13.10 4.58
CA GLU A 933 6.50 -12.44 4.63
C GLU A 933 7.48 -13.05 5.64
N LEU A 934 6.98 -13.75 6.66
CA LEU A 934 7.83 -14.45 7.64
C LEU A 934 8.82 -15.46 7.00
N ARG A 935 8.54 -15.95 5.79
CA ARG A 935 9.42 -16.88 5.04
C ARG A 935 10.52 -16.11 4.29
N ALA A 936 11.45 -15.51 5.02
CA ALA A 936 12.56 -14.70 4.48
C ALA A 936 13.38 -15.37 3.33
N GLN A 937 13.36 -16.70 3.23
CA GLN A 937 14.01 -17.46 2.16
C GLN A 937 13.40 -17.24 0.76
N SER A 938 12.18 -16.70 0.65
CA SER A 938 11.57 -16.33 -0.65
C SER A 938 12.12 -15.02 -1.21
N GLN A 939 12.48 -14.09 -0.33
CA GLN A 939 12.93 -12.73 -0.67
C GLN A 939 14.42 -12.69 -1.09
N THR A 940 15.21 -13.72 -0.73
CA THR A 940 16.64 -13.81 -1.08
C THR A 940 16.86 -14.43 -2.46
N GLN A 941 17.54 -13.72 -3.37
CA GLN A 941 17.97 -14.29 -4.65
C GLN A 941 18.85 -15.53 -4.45
N ASN A 942 18.54 -16.60 -5.20
CA ASN A 942 19.18 -17.90 -5.11
C ASN A 942 20.17 -18.11 -6.26
N PHE A 943 21.42 -18.48 -5.94
CA PHE A 943 22.52 -18.77 -6.88
C PHE A 943 22.11 -19.67 -8.06
N PHE A 944 21.18 -20.61 -7.84
CA PHE A 944 20.73 -21.52 -8.90
C PHE A 944 19.85 -20.87 -9.98
N HIS A 945 19.35 -19.64 -9.80
CA HIS A 945 18.62 -18.94 -10.87
C HIS A 945 19.46 -18.75 -12.15
N ILE A 946 20.78 -18.62 -12.00
CA ILE A 946 21.76 -18.48 -13.09
C ILE A 946 21.81 -19.75 -13.98
N PHE A 947 21.41 -20.91 -13.45
CA PHE A 947 21.61 -22.22 -14.09
C PHE A 947 20.33 -22.86 -14.64
N PHE A 948 19.15 -22.23 -14.47
CA PHE A 948 17.86 -22.79 -14.91
C PHE A 948 17.08 -21.81 -15.77
N SER A 949 16.79 -22.24 -17.01
CA SER A 949 16.11 -21.46 -18.05
C SER A 949 14.63 -21.17 -17.72
N ALA A 950 13.93 -20.42 -18.57
CA ALA A 950 12.49 -20.21 -18.42
C ALA A 950 11.66 -21.47 -18.80
N SER A 951 12.09 -22.25 -19.79
CA SER A 951 11.36 -23.40 -20.31
C SER A 951 11.28 -24.59 -19.34
N ASP A 952 12.24 -24.72 -18.41
CA ASP A 952 12.23 -25.76 -17.38
C ASP A 952 11.19 -25.52 -16.27
N LYS A 953 10.66 -24.31 -16.13
CA LYS A 953 9.88 -23.86 -14.97
C LYS A 953 8.37 -24.01 -15.20
N LYS A 954 7.73 -24.90 -14.44
CA LYS A 954 6.26 -24.92 -14.33
C LYS A 954 5.82 -24.12 -13.10
N LYS A 955 4.86 -23.19 -13.27
CA LYS A 955 4.25 -22.45 -12.17
C LYS A 955 3.45 -23.38 -11.25
N THR A 956 3.48 -23.14 -9.94
CA THR A 956 2.74 -23.90 -8.92
C THR A 956 1.29 -23.40 -8.79
N SER A 957 0.47 -24.09 -8.00
CA SER A 957 -0.87 -23.57 -7.64
C SER A 957 -0.75 -22.32 -6.76
N GLN A 958 -1.69 -21.37 -6.93
CA GLN A 958 -1.75 -20.07 -6.25
C GLN A 958 -1.29 -20.06 -4.78
N LEU A 959 -1.76 -20.99 -3.94
CA LEU A 959 -1.36 -21.07 -2.52
C LEU A 959 0.16 -21.28 -2.28
N TYR A 960 0.87 -21.97 -3.17
CA TYR A 960 2.32 -22.14 -3.08
C TYR A 960 3.08 -21.00 -3.78
N ASP A 961 2.52 -20.45 -4.87
CA ASP A 961 3.07 -19.28 -5.56
C ASP A 961 3.06 -18.04 -4.66
N GLU A 962 1.94 -17.77 -3.98
CA GLU A 962 1.78 -16.66 -3.05
C GLU A 962 2.73 -16.73 -1.84
N ILE A 963 3.24 -17.90 -1.45
CA ILE A 963 4.23 -18.06 -0.35
C ILE A 963 5.67 -18.27 -0.86
N GLY A 964 5.94 -17.90 -2.12
CA GLY A 964 7.29 -17.86 -2.68
C GLY A 964 7.84 -19.21 -3.17
N TYR A 965 6.98 -20.08 -3.69
CA TYR A 965 7.36 -21.30 -4.44
C TYR A 965 6.91 -21.15 -5.90
N HIS A 966 7.41 -20.11 -6.58
CA HIS A 966 6.97 -19.70 -7.92
C HIS A 966 7.17 -20.77 -9.01
N SER A 967 8.04 -21.75 -8.79
CA SER A 967 8.28 -22.87 -9.70
C SER A 967 8.14 -24.21 -8.99
N ASN A 968 7.97 -25.29 -9.74
CA ASN A 968 8.05 -26.65 -9.21
C ASN A 968 9.50 -27.20 -9.12
N LEU A 969 10.54 -26.37 -9.31
CA LEU A 969 11.93 -26.84 -9.31
C LEU A 969 12.51 -26.89 -7.88
N VAL A 970 12.90 -28.09 -7.42
CA VAL A 970 13.45 -28.34 -6.08
C VAL A 970 14.66 -27.44 -5.80
N ILE A 971 15.55 -27.31 -6.78
CA ILE A 971 16.83 -26.59 -6.63
C ILE A 971 16.61 -25.06 -6.60
N LEU A 972 15.50 -24.56 -7.17
CA LEU A 972 15.11 -23.17 -7.00
C LEU A 972 14.49 -22.94 -5.62
N ASN A 973 13.49 -23.75 -5.27
CA ASN A 973 12.71 -23.58 -4.04
C ASN A 973 13.53 -23.83 -2.75
N ALA A 974 14.34 -24.89 -2.72
CA ALA A 974 15.24 -25.20 -1.60
C ALA A 974 16.63 -24.54 -1.74
N GLY A 975 16.87 -23.74 -2.78
CA GLY A 975 18.22 -23.38 -3.20
C GLY A 975 19.00 -22.51 -2.24
N TRP A 976 18.33 -21.67 -1.42
CA TRP A 976 18.98 -20.97 -0.31
C TRP A 976 19.61 -21.95 0.69
N ASN A 977 18.86 -22.99 1.09
CA ASN A 977 19.35 -24.07 1.95
C ASN A 977 20.50 -24.83 1.26
N VAL A 978 20.31 -25.28 0.02
CA VAL A 978 21.35 -26.00 -0.74
C VAL A 978 22.62 -25.15 -0.91
N THR A 979 22.50 -23.83 -1.08
CA THR A 979 23.63 -22.89 -1.14
C THR A 979 24.36 -22.81 0.20
N ILE A 980 23.65 -22.74 1.34
CA ILE A 980 24.28 -22.84 2.67
C ILE A 980 25.01 -24.18 2.83
N LEU A 981 24.43 -25.30 2.39
CA LEU A 981 25.08 -26.61 2.44
C LEU A 981 26.38 -26.63 1.59
N LEU A 982 26.36 -26.04 0.40
CA LEU A 982 27.53 -25.91 -0.46
C LEU A 982 28.59 -24.99 0.15
N ILE A 983 28.21 -23.89 0.79
CA ILE A 983 29.12 -23.01 1.53
C ILE A 983 29.76 -23.76 2.71
N LEU A 984 29.01 -24.55 3.47
CA LEU A 984 29.55 -25.38 4.57
C LEU A 984 30.52 -26.46 4.06
N LEU A 985 30.25 -27.07 2.90
CA LEU A 985 31.16 -28.01 2.24
C LEU A 985 32.42 -27.29 1.72
N PHE A 986 32.28 -26.11 1.13
CA PHE A 986 33.41 -25.30 0.63
C PHE A 986 34.29 -24.81 1.78
N LEU A 987 33.71 -24.40 2.92
CA LEU A 987 34.44 -24.04 4.14
C LEU A 987 35.21 -25.24 4.72
N LEU A 988 34.62 -26.44 4.73
CA LEU A 988 35.32 -27.67 5.13
C LEU A 988 36.52 -27.96 4.20
N ILE A 989 36.31 -27.88 2.88
CA ILE A 989 37.35 -28.13 1.87
C ILE A 989 38.48 -27.09 1.97
N THR A 990 38.15 -25.80 2.00
CA THR A 990 39.14 -24.72 2.11
C THR A 990 39.91 -24.78 3.42
N CYS A 991 39.27 -25.02 4.57
CA CYS A 991 39.99 -25.23 5.83
C CYS A 991 40.91 -26.46 5.77
N SER A 992 40.48 -27.56 5.13
CA SER A 992 41.30 -28.77 4.95
C SER A 992 42.50 -28.56 4.02
N LEU A 993 42.38 -27.65 3.04
CA LEU A 993 43.49 -27.22 2.17
C LEU A 993 44.41 -26.23 2.89
N LEU A 994 43.87 -25.17 3.50
CA LEU A 994 44.63 -24.16 4.25
C LEU A 994 45.41 -24.76 5.41
N LYS A 995 44.90 -25.81 6.06
CA LYS A 995 45.61 -26.63 7.04
C LYS A 995 46.94 -27.20 6.52
N LYS A 996 47.04 -27.56 5.23
CA LYS A 996 48.27 -28.08 4.61
C LYS A 996 49.30 -26.98 4.36
N PHE A 997 48.86 -25.77 4.00
CA PHE A 997 49.74 -24.63 3.72
C PHE A 997 50.18 -23.89 5.00
N PHE A 998 49.26 -23.55 5.89
CA PHE A 998 49.51 -22.69 7.05
C PHE A 998 49.84 -23.49 8.32
N ARG A 999 51.07 -24.02 8.38
CA ARG A 999 51.57 -24.89 9.47
C ARG A 999 51.41 -24.30 10.87
N ILE A 1000 51.45 -22.96 11.01
CA ILE A 1000 51.26 -22.23 12.29
C ILE A 1000 49.79 -22.26 12.76
N LEU A 1001 48.83 -22.18 11.84
CA LEU A 1001 47.39 -22.19 12.13
C LEU A 1001 46.80 -23.62 12.19
N ASN A 1002 47.60 -24.64 11.88
CA ASN A 1002 47.22 -26.06 11.85
C ASN A 1002 46.47 -26.51 13.13
N SER A 1003 46.85 -26.05 14.32
CA SER A 1003 46.10 -26.36 15.56
C SER A 1003 44.68 -25.80 15.55
N LYS A 1004 44.50 -24.52 15.21
CA LYS A 1004 43.18 -23.88 15.08
C LYS A 1004 42.35 -24.51 13.97
N PHE A 1005 42.94 -24.78 12.81
CA PHE A 1005 42.26 -25.47 11.70
C PHE A 1005 41.86 -26.90 12.08
N ASN A 1006 42.67 -27.65 12.85
CA ASN A 1006 42.27 -28.97 13.36
C ASN A 1006 41.04 -28.87 14.26
N THR A 1007 41.04 -27.97 15.25
CA THR A 1007 39.88 -27.76 16.12
C THR A 1007 38.62 -27.40 15.32
N PHE A 1008 38.74 -26.52 14.32
CA PHE A 1008 37.63 -26.13 13.45
C PHE A 1008 37.13 -27.30 12.58
N ILE A 1009 38.03 -28.08 11.98
CA ILE A 1009 37.68 -29.23 11.13
C ILE A 1009 37.02 -30.35 11.96
N GLU A 1010 37.48 -30.60 13.19
CA GLU A 1010 36.83 -31.56 14.10
C GLU A 1010 35.44 -31.10 14.56
N LEU A 1011 35.22 -29.79 14.71
CA LEU A 1011 33.88 -29.22 14.96
C LEU A 1011 32.95 -29.31 13.74
N PHE A 1012 33.48 -29.25 12.52
CA PHE A 1012 32.67 -29.25 11.30
C PHE A 1012 32.26 -30.66 10.81
N TYR A 1013 33.15 -31.65 10.87
CA TYR A 1013 33.12 -32.86 10.03
C TYR A 1013 31.82 -33.70 10.04
N TYR A 1014 31.07 -33.67 11.15
CA TYR A 1014 29.78 -34.34 11.30
C TYR A 1014 28.79 -33.46 12.07
N ASN A 1015 29.28 -32.85 13.16
CA ASN A 1015 28.49 -32.04 14.09
C ASN A 1015 27.74 -30.88 13.41
N ALA A 1016 28.37 -30.15 12.48
CA ALA A 1016 27.74 -29.05 11.75
C ALA A 1016 26.69 -29.54 10.74
N PHE A 1017 27.01 -30.56 9.94
CA PHE A 1017 26.09 -31.11 8.92
C PHE A 1017 24.82 -31.73 9.52
N LEU A 1018 24.95 -32.48 10.62
CA LEU A 1018 23.80 -33.04 11.33
C LEU A 1018 22.88 -31.93 11.88
N ARG A 1019 23.46 -30.83 12.40
CA ARG A 1019 22.68 -29.71 12.93
C ARG A 1019 22.00 -28.91 11.81
N TYR A 1020 22.72 -28.61 10.73
CA TYR A 1020 22.18 -27.97 9.53
C TYR A 1020 20.99 -28.76 8.95
N TRP A 1021 21.10 -30.09 8.83
CA TRP A 1021 20.03 -30.91 8.25
C TRP A 1021 18.76 -30.98 9.12
N LEU A 1022 18.88 -30.81 10.44
CA LEU A 1022 17.72 -30.66 11.34
C LEU A 1022 16.99 -29.32 11.17
N ILE A 1023 17.75 -28.26 10.88
CA ILE A 1023 17.24 -26.92 10.62
C ILE A 1023 16.47 -26.96 9.29
N SER A 1024 17.17 -27.17 8.17
CA SER A 1024 16.59 -27.16 6.81
C SER A 1024 15.67 -28.34 6.47
N TYR A 1025 15.28 -29.16 7.46
CA TYR A 1025 14.45 -30.35 7.27
C TYR A 1025 13.08 -30.01 6.66
N PHE A 1026 12.41 -28.95 7.13
CA PHE A 1026 11.08 -28.59 6.63
C PHE A 1026 11.17 -28.05 5.19
N GLU A 1027 11.94 -26.99 4.96
CA GLU A 1027 12.09 -26.31 3.66
C GLU A 1027 12.56 -27.24 2.52
N ILE A 1028 13.57 -28.09 2.75
CA ILE A 1028 14.02 -29.07 1.75
C ILE A 1028 12.92 -30.11 1.49
N GLY A 1029 12.14 -30.45 2.52
CA GLY A 1029 11.09 -31.47 2.45
C GLY A 1029 9.87 -31.01 1.65
N ILE A 1030 9.32 -29.85 2.00
CA ILE A 1030 8.17 -29.26 1.31
C ILE A 1030 8.51 -28.93 -0.15
N SER A 1031 9.71 -28.40 -0.42
CA SER A 1031 10.22 -28.16 -1.79
C SER A 1031 10.25 -29.45 -2.63
N SER A 1032 10.66 -30.56 -2.01
CA SER A 1032 10.74 -31.86 -2.68
C SER A 1032 9.37 -32.47 -2.96
N ILE A 1033 8.41 -32.32 -2.03
CA ILE A 1033 7.02 -32.78 -2.25
C ILE A 1033 6.34 -31.92 -3.34
N ILE A 1034 6.54 -30.59 -3.35
CA ILE A 1034 6.02 -29.70 -4.40
C ILE A 1034 6.51 -30.13 -5.79
N ALA A 1035 7.80 -30.42 -5.95
CA ALA A 1035 8.34 -30.86 -7.23
C ALA A 1035 7.74 -32.18 -7.74
N ILE A 1036 7.53 -33.16 -6.85
CA ILE A 1036 6.88 -34.43 -7.20
C ILE A 1036 5.39 -34.20 -7.52
N LYS A 1037 4.68 -33.42 -6.69
CA LYS A 1037 3.24 -33.12 -6.82
C LYS A 1037 2.89 -32.37 -8.11
N PHE A 1038 3.81 -31.55 -8.65
CA PHE A 1038 3.58 -30.74 -9.85
C PHE A 1038 4.42 -31.16 -11.08
N CYS A 1039 5.15 -32.29 -11.02
CA CYS A 1039 5.97 -32.81 -12.12
C CYS A 1039 5.20 -32.95 -13.45
N ILE A 1040 5.91 -32.86 -14.58
CA ILE A 1040 5.42 -33.28 -15.91
C ILE A 1040 6.34 -34.38 -16.42
N TYR A 1041 5.85 -35.60 -16.47
CA TYR A 1041 6.63 -36.80 -16.84
C TYR A 1041 7.06 -36.86 -18.33
N ASN A 1042 6.64 -35.91 -19.15
CA ASN A 1042 6.96 -35.86 -20.58
C ASN A 1042 8.24 -35.03 -20.89
N LEU A 1043 8.84 -34.36 -19.91
CA LEU A 1043 10.02 -33.50 -20.12
C LEU A 1043 11.20 -33.97 -19.27
N THR A 1044 12.35 -34.23 -19.90
CA THR A 1044 13.52 -34.83 -19.25
C THR A 1044 14.01 -34.04 -18.03
N GLY A 1045 14.07 -32.70 -18.11
CA GLY A 1045 14.45 -31.83 -16.98
C GLY A 1045 13.50 -31.95 -15.78
N GLN A 1046 12.20 -32.16 -16.03
CA GLN A 1046 11.19 -32.35 -14.99
C GLN A 1046 11.29 -33.74 -14.33
N ILE A 1047 11.65 -34.79 -15.10
CA ILE A 1047 11.96 -36.12 -14.55
C ILE A 1047 13.20 -36.04 -13.63
N VAL A 1048 14.25 -35.34 -14.06
CA VAL A 1048 15.46 -35.13 -13.23
C VAL A 1048 15.12 -34.34 -11.96
N ASN A 1049 14.35 -33.26 -12.07
CA ASN A 1049 13.88 -32.47 -10.93
C ASN A 1049 13.11 -33.30 -9.89
N ALA A 1050 12.13 -34.10 -10.34
CA ALA A 1050 11.38 -35.01 -9.46
C ALA A 1050 12.29 -36.09 -8.84
N SER A 1051 13.26 -36.61 -9.59
CA SER A 1051 14.25 -37.58 -9.08
C SER A 1051 15.12 -37.01 -7.97
N ILE A 1052 15.52 -35.73 -8.08
CA ILE A 1052 16.26 -35.02 -7.04
C ILE A 1052 15.39 -34.78 -5.79
N GLY A 1053 14.10 -34.47 -5.96
CA GLY A 1053 13.13 -34.41 -4.86
C GLY A 1053 12.98 -35.75 -4.13
N CYS A 1054 12.84 -36.85 -4.88
CA CYS A 1054 12.81 -38.21 -4.31
C CYS A 1054 14.09 -38.54 -3.53
N LEU A 1055 15.26 -38.13 -4.03
CA LEU A 1055 16.55 -38.31 -3.34
C LEU A 1055 16.60 -37.52 -2.02
N PHE A 1056 16.16 -36.26 -2.00
CA PHE A 1056 16.13 -35.48 -0.76
C PHE A 1056 15.14 -36.03 0.27
N LEU A 1057 13.93 -36.44 -0.13
CA LEU A 1057 12.98 -37.10 0.79
C LEU A 1057 13.52 -38.42 1.34
N THR A 1058 14.22 -39.20 0.50
CA THR A 1058 14.91 -40.43 0.92
C THR A 1058 16.00 -40.12 1.97
N CYS A 1059 16.83 -39.10 1.73
CA CYS A 1059 17.83 -38.63 2.70
C CYS A 1059 17.20 -38.12 4.00
N GLN A 1060 16.06 -37.44 3.94
CA GLN A 1060 15.32 -36.97 5.12
C GLN A 1060 14.78 -38.14 5.95
N PHE A 1061 14.16 -39.15 5.31
CA PHE A 1061 13.71 -40.36 5.99
C PHE A 1061 14.88 -41.10 6.68
N PHE A 1062 16.00 -41.30 5.97
CA PHE A 1062 17.20 -41.89 6.57
C PHE A 1062 17.75 -41.06 7.73
N MET A 1063 17.68 -39.72 7.66
CA MET A 1063 18.11 -38.83 8.74
C MET A 1063 17.19 -38.89 9.97
N ALA A 1064 15.87 -39.01 9.80
CA ALA A 1064 14.93 -39.25 10.89
C ALA A 1064 15.25 -40.57 11.62
N VAL A 1065 15.42 -41.66 10.85
CA VAL A 1065 15.82 -42.97 11.38
C VAL A 1065 17.21 -42.91 12.05
N LEU A 1066 18.17 -42.19 11.46
CA LEU A 1066 19.51 -42.03 12.02
C LEU A 1066 19.49 -41.36 13.40
N VAL A 1067 18.72 -40.28 13.58
CA VAL A 1067 18.61 -39.57 14.87
C VAL A 1067 18.04 -40.49 15.95
N VAL A 1068 16.96 -41.22 15.66
CA VAL A 1068 16.37 -42.20 16.59
C VAL A 1068 17.37 -43.32 16.92
N CYS A 1069 18.04 -43.88 15.92
CA CYS A 1069 19.08 -44.90 16.11
C CYS A 1069 20.28 -44.38 16.92
N LEU A 1070 20.65 -43.10 16.79
CA LEU A 1070 21.71 -42.48 17.59
C LEU A 1070 21.28 -42.30 19.05
N VAL A 1071 20.01 -42.00 19.34
CA VAL A 1071 19.47 -41.94 20.71
C VAL A 1071 19.56 -43.31 21.41
N PHE A 1072 19.08 -44.38 20.76
CA PHE A 1072 19.20 -45.74 21.31
C PHE A 1072 20.67 -46.17 21.44
N LYS A 1073 21.51 -45.88 20.44
CA LYS A 1073 22.95 -46.17 20.47
C LYS A 1073 23.68 -45.41 21.60
N ARG A 1074 23.31 -44.15 21.87
CA ARG A 1074 23.85 -43.37 23.01
C ARG A 1074 23.54 -44.05 24.34
N ASN A 1075 22.34 -44.60 24.50
CA ASN A 1075 21.89 -45.29 25.71
C ASN A 1075 22.65 -46.59 25.99
N ILE A 1076 23.00 -47.34 24.93
CA ILE A 1076 23.66 -48.66 25.04
C ILE A 1076 25.19 -48.56 25.23
N ILE A 1077 25.81 -47.43 24.85
CA ILE A 1077 27.27 -47.28 24.87
C ILE A 1077 27.83 -47.14 26.30
N GLY A 1078 28.65 -48.12 26.71
CA GLY A 1078 29.43 -48.09 27.95
C GLY A 1078 30.50 -46.99 28.00
N ASN A 1079 30.83 -46.53 29.22
CA ASN A 1079 31.55 -45.26 29.48
C ASN A 1079 32.83 -45.04 28.64
N GLY A 1080 33.68 -46.05 28.45
CA GLY A 1080 34.91 -45.91 27.67
C GLY A 1080 34.71 -45.47 26.21
N LYS A 1081 33.59 -45.85 25.58
CA LYS A 1081 33.23 -45.45 24.20
C LYS A 1081 32.32 -44.21 24.13
N LYS A 1082 31.89 -43.66 25.27
CA LYS A 1082 31.03 -42.46 25.31
C LYS A 1082 31.73 -41.20 24.80
N VAL A 1083 33.04 -41.07 25.02
CA VAL A 1083 33.84 -39.90 24.62
C VAL A 1083 33.99 -39.84 23.09
N GLU A 1084 34.36 -40.95 22.46
CA GLU A 1084 34.45 -41.08 21.00
C GLU A 1084 33.11 -40.79 20.32
N PHE A 1085 32.01 -41.33 20.86
CA PHE A 1085 30.66 -41.05 20.38
C PHE A 1085 30.31 -39.55 20.45
N LEU A 1086 30.57 -38.88 21.58
CA LEU A 1086 30.30 -37.45 21.72
C LEU A 1086 31.20 -36.58 20.84
N LYS A 1087 32.44 -37.01 20.54
CA LYS A 1087 33.29 -36.28 19.58
C LYS A 1087 32.66 -36.26 18.18
N LYS A 1088 31.99 -37.35 17.76
CA LYS A 1088 31.38 -37.47 16.43
C LYS A 1088 29.93 -36.94 16.34
N TYR A 1089 29.13 -37.07 17.40
CA TYR A 1089 27.68 -36.80 17.38
C TYR A 1089 27.22 -35.79 18.44
N GLY A 1090 28.15 -35.12 19.13
CA GLY A 1090 27.89 -34.29 20.31
C GLY A 1090 26.88 -33.16 20.11
N THR A 1091 26.73 -32.58 18.92
CA THR A 1091 25.72 -31.53 18.66
C THR A 1091 24.26 -31.99 18.78
N LEU A 1092 24.02 -33.29 18.92
CA LEU A 1092 22.70 -33.88 19.20
C LEU A 1092 22.48 -34.23 20.68
N PHE A 1093 23.51 -34.14 21.53
CA PHE A 1093 23.47 -34.67 22.91
C PHE A 1093 24.08 -33.74 23.97
N ASN A 1094 25.05 -32.88 23.62
CA ASN A 1094 25.83 -32.08 24.57
C ASN A 1094 24.98 -31.07 25.36
N GLU A 1095 23.87 -30.62 24.79
CA GLU A 1095 22.89 -29.70 25.37
C GLU A 1095 21.95 -30.36 26.39
N PHE A 1096 21.82 -31.69 26.38
CA PHE A 1096 20.87 -32.45 27.21
C PHE A 1096 21.50 -33.09 28.43
N TYR A 1097 20.74 -33.20 29.52
CA TYR A 1097 21.14 -33.99 30.69
C TYR A 1097 21.40 -35.47 30.32
N GLU A 1098 22.13 -36.18 31.18
CA GLU A 1098 22.45 -37.60 30.99
C GLU A 1098 21.75 -38.50 32.03
N ARG A 1099 20.52 -38.14 32.43
CA ARG A 1099 19.77 -38.88 33.47
C ARG A 1099 19.16 -40.17 32.93
N GLY A 1100 18.82 -40.19 31.64
CA GLY A 1100 18.29 -41.35 30.94
C GLY A 1100 17.92 -41.02 29.49
N ILE A 1101 17.53 -42.04 28.72
CA ILE A 1101 17.19 -41.91 27.29
C ILE A 1101 16.09 -40.87 27.01
N SER A 1102 15.21 -40.60 27.98
CA SER A 1102 14.18 -39.57 27.91
C SER A 1102 14.73 -38.18 27.63
N ASP A 1103 15.95 -37.86 28.09
CA ASP A 1103 16.56 -36.53 27.90
C ASP A 1103 16.92 -36.25 26.43
N TRP A 1104 17.01 -37.28 25.58
CA TRP A 1104 17.57 -37.18 24.22
C TRP A 1104 16.55 -37.28 23.09
N PHE A 1105 15.27 -37.51 23.39
CA PHE A 1105 14.24 -37.67 22.34
C PHE A 1105 13.76 -36.36 21.69
N TYR A 1106 14.19 -35.19 22.18
CA TYR A 1106 13.75 -33.87 21.69
C TYR A 1106 13.84 -33.74 20.15
N TYR A 1107 15.01 -34.04 19.57
CA TYR A 1107 15.17 -33.96 18.11
C TYR A 1107 14.36 -35.01 17.34
N SER A 1108 14.03 -36.15 17.95
CA SER A 1108 13.13 -37.13 17.33
C SER A 1108 11.69 -36.62 17.28
N ILE A 1109 11.21 -35.99 18.36
CA ILE A 1109 9.88 -35.38 18.45
C ILE A 1109 9.78 -34.16 17.52
N MET A 1110 10.82 -33.33 17.47
CA MET A 1110 10.92 -32.17 16.58
C MET A 1110 10.85 -32.57 15.09
N ILE A 1111 11.57 -33.64 14.68
CA ILE A 1111 11.48 -34.18 13.32
C ILE A 1111 10.08 -34.73 13.06
N LEU A 1112 9.48 -35.49 13.99
CA LEU A 1112 8.14 -36.05 13.83
C LEU A 1112 7.08 -34.95 13.62
N ARG A 1113 7.18 -33.84 14.35
CA ARG A 1113 6.36 -32.63 14.13
C ARG A 1113 6.58 -32.02 12.74
N LYS A 1114 7.84 -31.84 12.31
CA LYS A 1114 8.15 -31.32 10.95
C LYS A 1114 7.59 -32.24 9.85
N ILE A 1115 7.69 -33.57 9.99
CA ILE A 1115 7.07 -34.54 9.08
C ILE A 1115 5.54 -34.36 9.06
N SER A 1116 4.88 -34.23 10.22
CA SER A 1116 3.44 -33.99 10.25
C SER A 1116 3.06 -32.69 9.53
N LEU A 1117 3.81 -31.60 9.74
CA LEU A 1117 3.54 -30.33 9.07
C LEU A 1117 3.73 -30.44 7.55
N MET A 1118 4.75 -31.16 7.07
CA MET A 1118 4.96 -31.44 5.64
C MET A 1118 3.82 -32.27 5.02
N VAL A 1119 3.23 -33.20 5.76
CA VAL A 1119 2.07 -33.99 5.29
C VAL A 1119 0.80 -33.12 5.26
N LEU A 1120 0.55 -32.35 6.31
CA LEU A 1120 -0.62 -31.48 6.42
C LEU A 1120 -0.63 -30.32 5.42
N SER A 1121 0.54 -29.82 5.00
CA SER A 1121 0.68 -28.78 3.98
C SER A 1121 0.60 -29.28 2.53
N THR A 1122 0.47 -30.59 2.33
CA THR A 1122 0.54 -31.22 0.99
C THR A 1122 -0.62 -32.15 0.67
N VAL A 1123 -1.20 -32.81 1.68
CA VAL A 1123 -2.50 -33.49 1.60
C VAL A 1123 -3.61 -32.44 1.69
N ASN A 1124 -4.65 -32.56 0.86
CA ASN A 1124 -5.85 -31.72 0.97
C ASN A 1124 -6.74 -32.17 2.15
N ALA A 1125 -6.18 -32.10 3.37
CA ALA A 1125 -6.92 -32.39 4.60
C ALA A 1125 -7.92 -31.26 4.89
N PRO A 1126 -9.12 -31.56 5.46
CA PRO A 1126 -10.02 -30.52 5.94
C PRO A 1126 -9.30 -29.59 6.93
N GLN A 1127 -9.46 -28.27 6.75
CA GLN A 1127 -8.74 -27.21 7.47
C GLN A 1127 -8.69 -27.45 9.00
N ASN A 1128 -9.84 -27.76 9.60
CA ASN A 1128 -9.95 -28.10 11.03
C ASN A 1128 -9.12 -29.32 11.46
N ILE A 1129 -9.06 -30.37 10.63
CA ILE A 1129 -8.26 -31.56 10.93
C ILE A 1129 -6.76 -31.22 10.88
N ALA A 1130 -6.35 -30.36 9.95
CA ALA A 1130 -4.96 -29.87 9.88
C ALA A 1130 -4.58 -29.05 11.13
N ILE A 1131 -5.42 -28.10 11.56
CA ILE A 1131 -5.19 -27.34 12.80
C ILE A 1131 -5.12 -28.28 14.01
N CYS A 1132 -6.07 -29.22 14.16
CA CYS A 1132 -6.11 -30.13 15.31
C CYS A 1132 -4.89 -31.07 15.37
N ILE A 1133 -4.43 -31.62 14.25
CA ILE A 1133 -3.24 -32.48 14.24
C ILE A 1133 -1.97 -31.66 14.52
N SER A 1134 -1.84 -30.46 13.93
CA SER A 1134 -0.74 -29.54 14.22
C SER A 1134 -0.70 -29.12 15.70
N PHE A 1135 -1.86 -28.87 16.31
CA PHE A 1135 -2.01 -28.59 17.73
C PHE A 1135 -1.56 -29.79 18.58
N LEU A 1136 -1.99 -31.01 18.26
CA LEU A 1136 -1.63 -32.22 19.01
C LEU A 1136 -0.10 -32.46 19.04
N PHE A 1137 0.60 -32.26 17.93
CA PHE A 1137 2.07 -32.37 17.92
C PHE A 1137 2.76 -31.22 18.66
N SER A 1138 2.22 -30.00 18.58
CA SER A 1138 2.75 -28.83 19.30
C SER A 1138 2.57 -28.96 20.81
N PHE A 1139 1.37 -29.34 21.25
CA PHE A 1139 1.05 -29.63 22.65
C PHE A 1139 1.84 -30.83 23.19
N GLY A 1140 2.02 -31.88 22.38
CA GLY A 1140 2.89 -33.01 22.72
C GLY A 1140 4.34 -32.58 22.98
N ASN A 1141 4.91 -31.69 22.17
CA ASN A 1141 6.26 -31.18 22.40
C ASN A 1141 6.33 -30.26 23.65
N PHE A 1142 5.33 -29.40 23.87
CA PHE A 1142 5.21 -28.61 25.10
C PHE A 1142 5.19 -29.50 26.34
N VAL A 1143 4.32 -30.52 26.38
CA VAL A 1143 4.22 -31.47 27.50
C VAL A 1143 5.54 -32.21 27.72
N TYR A 1144 6.23 -32.63 26.65
CA TYR A 1144 7.55 -33.25 26.74
C TYR A 1144 8.60 -32.29 27.34
N VAL A 1145 8.76 -31.07 26.81
CA VAL A 1145 9.75 -30.09 27.31
C VAL A 1145 9.44 -29.69 28.76
N TRP A 1146 8.16 -29.46 29.09
CA TRP A 1146 7.70 -29.11 30.43
C TRP A 1146 7.94 -30.23 31.44
N SER A 1147 7.69 -31.49 31.07
CA SER A 1147 7.75 -32.63 32.00
C SER A 1147 9.16 -33.20 32.16
N VAL A 1148 9.87 -33.41 31.04
CA VAL A 1148 11.22 -33.99 31.04
C VAL A 1148 12.28 -32.95 31.40
N LYS A 1149 12.10 -31.70 30.96
CA LYS A 1149 13.08 -30.60 31.11
C LYS A 1149 14.49 -31.03 30.66
N PRO A 1150 14.65 -31.42 29.38
CA PRO A 1150 15.81 -32.20 28.93
C PRO A 1150 17.13 -31.41 28.90
N PHE A 1151 17.09 -30.09 28.69
CA PHE A 1151 18.28 -29.25 28.49
C PHE A 1151 19.04 -28.95 29.80
N LYS A 1152 20.38 -28.97 29.76
CA LYS A 1152 21.25 -28.62 30.91
C LYS A 1152 21.10 -27.17 31.37
N MET A 1153 20.75 -26.27 30.46
CA MET A 1153 20.69 -24.82 30.71
C MET A 1153 19.27 -24.37 31.01
N ARG A 1154 19.02 -23.86 32.23
CA ARG A 1154 17.69 -23.37 32.67
C ARG A 1154 17.10 -22.32 31.73
N LEU A 1155 17.93 -21.44 31.16
CA LEU A 1155 17.52 -20.43 30.18
C LEU A 1155 16.89 -21.08 28.93
N LEU A 1156 17.49 -22.15 28.43
CA LEU A 1156 17.01 -22.89 27.24
C LEU A 1156 15.74 -23.70 27.54
N ILE A 1157 15.57 -24.22 28.77
CA ILE A 1157 14.30 -24.84 29.19
C ILE A 1157 13.17 -23.78 29.17
N LEU A 1158 13.39 -22.64 29.84
CA LEU A 1158 12.38 -21.58 29.96
C LEU A 1158 12.00 -21.01 28.58
N TYR A 1159 13.00 -20.75 27.73
CA TYR A 1159 12.82 -20.29 26.35
C TYR A 1159 11.92 -21.23 25.54
N ASN A 1160 12.23 -22.54 25.47
CA ASN A 1160 11.42 -23.48 24.68
C ASN A 1160 9.99 -23.62 25.24
N ILE A 1161 9.82 -23.56 26.57
CA ILE A 1161 8.48 -23.54 27.20
C ILE A 1161 7.68 -22.32 26.74
N SER A 1162 8.27 -21.12 26.75
CA SER A 1162 7.59 -19.90 26.32
C SER A 1162 7.25 -19.91 24.83
N ILE A 1163 8.16 -20.36 23.97
CA ILE A 1163 7.92 -20.44 22.51
C ILE A 1163 6.78 -21.42 22.19
N GLU A 1164 6.79 -22.62 22.76
CA GLU A 1164 5.70 -23.58 22.53
C GLU A 1164 4.37 -23.10 23.10
N LEU A 1165 4.38 -22.34 24.21
CA LEU A 1165 3.18 -21.71 24.75
C LEU A 1165 2.63 -20.61 23.82
N SER A 1166 3.49 -19.78 23.21
CA SER A 1166 3.08 -18.85 22.15
C SER A 1166 2.49 -19.58 20.93
N ILE A 1167 3.10 -20.68 20.49
CA ILE A 1167 2.58 -21.49 19.37
C ILE A 1167 1.22 -22.14 19.74
N ILE A 1168 1.03 -22.58 20.98
CA ILE A 1168 -0.25 -23.13 21.48
C ILE A 1168 -1.34 -22.04 21.49
N ILE A 1169 -1.05 -20.83 21.97
CA ILE A 1169 -1.98 -19.70 21.93
C ILE A 1169 -2.37 -19.39 20.47
N LEU A 1170 -1.39 -19.35 19.56
CA LEU A 1170 -1.64 -19.11 18.14
C LEU A 1170 -2.57 -20.15 17.51
N HIS A 1171 -2.38 -21.45 17.80
CA HIS A 1171 -3.31 -22.51 17.36
C HIS A 1171 -4.74 -22.26 17.88
N ILE A 1172 -4.90 -21.87 19.15
CA ILE A 1172 -6.22 -21.66 19.77
C ILE A 1172 -6.93 -20.46 19.15
N VAL A 1173 -6.26 -19.32 19.01
CA VAL A 1173 -6.86 -18.10 18.40
C VAL A 1173 -7.22 -18.34 16.93
N ILE A 1174 -6.37 -19.03 16.17
CA ILE A 1174 -6.65 -19.39 14.77
C ILE A 1174 -7.83 -20.37 14.69
N PHE A 1175 -7.90 -21.39 15.56
CA PHE A 1175 -9.02 -22.35 15.58
C PHE A 1175 -10.37 -21.68 15.90
N ILE A 1176 -10.40 -20.79 16.91
CA ILE A 1176 -11.59 -20.01 17.27
C ILE A 1176 -12.03 -19.11 16.12
N THR A 1177 -11.08 -18.40 15.50
CA THR A 1177 -11.34 -17.49 14.37
C THR A 1177 -11.88 -18.23 13.15
N HIS A 1178 -11.24 -19.32 12.75
CA HIS A 1178 -11.60 -20.05 11.54
C HIS A 1178 -13.00 -20.69 11.63
N ASN A 1179 -13.43 -21.07 12.84
CA ASN A 1179 -14.74 -21.65 13.09
C ASN A 1179 -15.80 -20.63 13.56
N ASN A 1180 -15.47 -19.33 13.64
CA ASN A 1180 -16.30 -18.26 14.20
C ASN A 1180 -16.91 -18.62 15.58
N LEU A 1181 -16.13 -19.25 16.47
CA LEU A 1181 -16.61 -19.79 17.77
C LEU A 1181 -16.82 -18.73 18.87
N ALA A 1182 -16.61 -17.45 18.56
CA ALA A 1182 -16.82 -16.31 19.44
C ALA A 1182 -16.92 -15.02 18.60
N ASP A 1183 -17.61 -14.00 19.11
CA ASP A 1183 -17.94 -12.74 18.40
C ASP A 1183 -16.73 -11.79 18.19
N PHE A 1184 -15.51 -12.30 18.21
CA PHE A 1184 -14.33 -11.56 17.83
C PHE A 1184 -14.30 -11.37 16.31
N SER A 1185 -14.41 -10.12 15.85
CA SER A 1185 -14.23 -9.81 14.43
C SER A 1185 -12.87 -10.33 13.93
N LYS A 1186 -12.84 -10.92 12.73
CA LYS A 1186 -11.64 -11.52 12.13
C LYS A 1186 -10.43 -10.55 12.08
N ARG A 1187 -10.69 -9.23 12.03
CA ARG A 1187 -9.66 -8.18 12.14
C ARG A 1187 -9.02 -8.12 13.54
N LYS A 1188 -9.81 -8.18 14.62
CA LYS A 1188 -9.30 -8.18 16.00
C LYS A 1188 -8.45 -9.42 16.30
N SER A 1189 -8.90 -10.61 15.90
CA SER A 1189 -8.13 -11.84 16.12
C SER A 1189 -6.87 -11.92 15.26
N ALA A 1190 -6.87 -11.34 14.05
CA ALA A 1190 -5.68 -11.19 13.23
C ALA A 1190 -4.57 -10.39 13.93
N TYR A 1191 -4.89 -9.25 14.53
CA TYR A 1191 -3.91 -8.47 15.31
C TYR A 1191 -3.40 -9.26 16.53
N ILE A 1192 -4.26 -10.01 17.23
CA ILE A 1192 -3.83 -10.89 18.35
C ILE A 1192 -2.82 -11.93 17.86
N CYS A 1193 -3.07 -12.59 16.73
CA CYS A 1193 -2.12 -13.55 16.13
C CYS A 1193 -0.76 -12.90 15.78
N ILE A 1194 -0.77 -11.70 15.18
CA ILE A 1194 0.44 -10.94 14.85
C ILE A 1194 1.24 -10.62 16.14
N TRP A 1195 0.58 -10.10 17.18
CA TRP A 1195 1.22 -9.80 18.46
C TRP A 1195 1.78 -11.04 19.17
N VAL A 1196 1.12 -12.20 19.08
CA VAL A 1196 1.63 -13.47 19.62
C VAL A 1196 2.90 -13.94 18.89
N ILE A 1197 2.96 -13.76 17.56
CA ILE A 1197 4.15 -14.08 16.75
C ILE A 1197 5.30 -13.12 17.11
N VAL A 1198 5.03 -11.81 17.16
CA VAL A 1198 6.01 -10.78 17.55
C VAL A 1198 6.53 -11.01 18.97
N ALA A 1199 5.68 -11.42 19.93
CA ALA A 1199 6.10 -11.78 21.27
C ALA A 1199 7.03 -13.02 21.28
N GLY A 1200 6.70 -14.07 20.52
CA GLY A 1200 7.57 -15.23 20.32
C GLY A 1200 8.93 -14.87 19.70
N TRP A 1201 8.95 -13.84 18.85
CA TRP A 1201 10.16 -13.33 18.22
C TRP A 1201 11.04 -12.50 19.15
N LEU A 1202 10.43 -11.60 19.94
CA LEU A 1202 11.13 -10.85 20.99
C LEU A 1202 11.72 -11.80 22.04
N LEU A 1203 11.07 -12.93 22.33
CA LEU A 1203 11.63 -14.01 23.16
C LEU A 1203 12.88 -14.67 22.55
N ASN A 1204 12.96 -14.83 21.21
CA ASN A 1204 14.20 -15.26 20.55
C ASN A 1204 15.34 -14.24 20.77
N GLY A 1205 15.04 -12.94 20.60
CA GLY A 1205 16.02 -11.86 20.77
C GLY A 1205 16.53 -11.76 22.21
N LEU A 1206 15.62 -11.81 23.18
CA LEU A 1206 15.93 -11.82 24.61
C LEU A 1206 16.76 -13.06 25.00
N TYR A 1207 16.44 -14.24 24.46
CA TYR A 1207 17.23 -15.45 24.67
C TYR A 1207 18.68 -15.30 24.15
N LEU A 1208 18.86 -14.76 22.95
CA LEU A 1208 20.20 -14.48 22.39
C LEU A 1208 20.97 -13.51 23.28
N ILE A 1209 20.38 -12.38 23.68
CA ILE A 1209 21.03 -11.37 24.53
C ILE A 1209 21.44 -11.96 25.88
N LEU A 1210 20.55 -12.70 26.55
CA LEU A 1210 20.85 -13.35 27.82
C LEU A 1210 21.93 -14.43 27.67
N LEU A 1211 21.97 -15.16 26.55
CA LEU A 1211 23.02 -16.13 26.26
C LEU A 1211 24.39 -15.45 26.07
N VAL A 1212 24.47 -14.35 25.30
CA VAL A 1212 25.70 -13.54 25.19
C VAL A 1212 26.16 -13.08 26.57
N ILE A 1213 25.26 -12.52 27.40
CA ILE A 1213 25.58 -12.05 28.76
C ILE A 1213 26.12 -13.20 29.63
N THR A 1214 25.53 -14.40 29.58
CA THR A 1214 26.06 -15.55 30.33
C THR A 1214 27.44 -15.98 29.84
N LYS A 1215 27.69 -16.02 28.52
CA LYS A 1215 28.99 -16.40 27.95
C LYS A 1215 30.09 -15.37 28.24
N VAL A 1216 29.78 -14.07 28.17
CA VAL A 1216 30.69 -13.00 28.59
C VAL A 1216 30.99 -13.10 30.08
N LYS A 1217 29.99 -13.41 30.92
CA LYS A 1217 30.17 -13.62 32.37
C LYS A 1217 31.02 -14.86 32.70
N GLU A 1218 30.84 -15.96 31.96
CA GLU A 1218 31.70 -17.16 32.04
C GLU A 1218 33.13 -16.84 31.64
N TYR A 1219 33.34 -16.12 30.53
CA TYR A 1219 34.68 -15.72 30.05
C TYR A 1219 35.39 -14.77 31.02
N ILE A 1220 34.69 -13.79 31.60
CA ILE A 1220 35.23 -12.92 32.64
C ILE A 1220 35.58 -13.72 33.90
N ARG A 1221 34.76 -14.71 34.28
CA ARG A 1221 35.05 -15.60 35.43
C ARG A 1221 36.28 -16.48 35.16
N SER A 1222 36.38 -17.13 33.99
CA SER A 1222 37.52 -17.99 33.65
C SER A 1222 38.82 -17.18 33.52
N ARG A 1223 38.78 -15.98 32.93
CA ARG A 1223 39.93 -15.06 32.88
C ARG A 1223 40.37 -14.63 34.28
N ARG A 1224 39.44 -14.32 35.20
CA ARG A 1224 39.77 -14.02 36.61
C ARG A 1224 40.38 -15.23 37.33
N VAL A 1225 39.92 -16.45 37.06
CA VAL A 1225 40.50 -17.69 37.62
C VAL A 1225 41.91 -17.95 37.06
N HIS A 1226 42.13 -17.82 35.76
CA HIS A 1226 43.47 -17.96 35.17
C HIS A 1226 44.45 -16.88 35.65
N VAL A 1227 44.01 -15.63 35.84
CA VAL A 1227 44.86 -14.58 36.45
C VAL A 1227 45.22 -14.92 37.90
N LYS A 1228 44.28 -15.48 38.69
CA LYS A 1228 44.59 -15.98 40.04
C LYS A 1228 45.59 -17.14 40.03
N ILE A 1229 45.43 -18.11 39.13
CA ILE A 1229 46.35 -19.26 39.02
C ILE A 1229 47.75 -18.80 38.60
N ALA A 1230 47.86 -17.93 37.58
CA ALA A 1230 49.14 -17.38 37.14
C ALA A 1230 49.84 -16.58 38.24
N ALA A 1231 49.10 -15.81 39.05
CA ALA A 1231 49.64 -15.08 40.19
C ALA A 1231 50.13 -16.00 41.33
N ILE A 1232 49.60 -17.23 41.45
CA ILE A 1232 50.09 -18.25 42.39
C ILE A 1232 51.36 -18.93 41.83
N GLU A 1233 51.41 -19.20 40.52
CA GLU A 1233 52.58 -19.80 39.86
C GLU A 1233 53.80 -18.87 39.80
N THR A 1234 53.65 -17.57 40.08
CA THR A 1234 54.77 -16.60 40.20
C THR A 1234 55.41 -16.51 41.59
N TYR A 1235 54.95 -17.25 42.62
CA TYR A 1235 55.59 -17.24 43.94
C TYR A 1235 56.85 -18.13 44.00
N PRO A 1236 57.92 -17.69 44.72
CA PRO A 1236 59.09 -18.54 44.95
C PRO A 1236 58.75 -19.84 45.69
N GLN A 1237 59.32 -20.96 45.23
CA GLN A 1237 59.05 -22.30 45.75
C GLN A 1237 59.35 -22.47 47.26
N SER A 1238 60.15 -21.59 47.85
CA SER A 1238 60.53 -21.61 49.27
C SER A 1238 59.38 -21.34 50.26
N THR A 1239 58.28 -20.72 49.83
CA THR A 1239 57.19 -20.30 50.73
C THR A 1239 55.99 -21.26 50.72
N ILE A 1240 56.02 -22.29 49.86
CA ILE A 1240 54.88 -23.21 49.63
C ILE A 1240 54.73 -24.22 50.79
N THR A 1241 55.75 -24.40 51.63
CA THR A 1241 55.72 -25.35 52.77
C THR A 1241 54.88 -24.90 53.96
N GLU A 1242 54.61 -23.60 54.17
CA GLU A 1242 53.84 -23.12 55.33
C GLU A 1242 52.36 -22.88 55.04
N VAL A 1243 51.99 -22.54 53.80
CA VAL A 1243 50.58 -22.26 53.40
C VAL A 1243 49.72 -23.53 53.33
N ASN A 1244 50.34 -24.72 53.35
CA ASN A 1244 49.70 -26.03 53.19
C ASN A 1244 48.80 -26.50 54.38
N LYS A 1245 48.34 -25.60 55.27
CA LYS A 1245 47.43 -25.93 56.39
C LYS A 1245 45.99 -25.46 56.21
N ASP A 1246 45.73 -24.38 55.49
CA ASP A 1246 44.40 -23.74 55.48
C ASP A 1246 43.49 -24.20 54.32
N GLY A 1247 42.94 -25.41 54.49
CA GLY A 1247 41.53 -25.74 54.21
C GLY A 1247 40.94 -25.64 52.79
N ASN A 1248 41.59 -25.02 51.80
CA ASN A 1248 40.92 -24.54 50.57
C ASN A 1248 41.35 -25.29 49.29
N ASN A 1249 41.66 -26.58 49.39
CA ASN A 1249 42.30 -27.35 48.31
C ASN A 1249 41.34 -27.86 47.21
N ASP A 1250 40.04 -27.99 47.49
CA ASP A 1250 39.12 -28.71 46.57
C ASP A 1250 38.88 -28.00 45.23
N GLU A 1251 38.73 -26.67 45.18
CA GLU A 1251 38.59 -25.95 43.89
C GLU A 1251 39.84 -26.12 43.00
N ILE A 1252 41.04 -26.16 43.59
CA ILE A 1252 42.31 -26.25 42.87
C ILE A 1252 42.57 -27.69 42.40
N LEU A 1253 42.28 -28.69 43.24
CA LEU A 1253 42.38 -30.11 42.84
C LEU A 1253 41.37 -30.47 41.74
N PHE A 1254 40.16 -29.89 41.78
CA PHE A 1254 39.13 -30.09 40.76
C PHE A 1254 39.62 -29.60 39.38
N TYR A 1255 40.17 -28.38 39.31
CA TYR A 1255 40.71 -27.85 38.05
C TYR A 1255 41.92 -28.63 37.51
N LYS A 1256 42.80 -29.15 38.38
CA LYS A 1256 43.92 -30.02 37.96
C LYS A 1256 43.49 -31.42 37.51
N ARG A 1257 42.23 -31.83 37.71
CA ARG A 1257 41.65 -33.10 37.23
C ARG A 1257 40.80 -32.98 35.96
N GLN A 1258 40.54 -31.76 35.46
CA GLN A 1258 39.80 -31.51 34.21
C GLN A 1258 40.70 -31.18 33.00
N LYS A 1259 42.02 -31.32 33.14
CA LYS A 1259 43.03 -31.03 32.11
C LYS A 1259 43.77 -32.30 31.71
#